data_AF-A0A418NWI8-F1
#
_entry.id   AF-A0A418NWI8-F1
#
_cell.length_a   1.000
_cell.length_b   1.000
_cell.length_c   1.000
_cell.angle_alpha   90.00
_cell.angle_beta   90.00
_cell.angle_gamma   90.00
#
_symmetry.space_group_name_H-M   'P 1'
#
loop_
_entity.id
_entity.type
_entity.pdbx_description
1 polymer ?
#
loop_
_entity_poly.entity_id
_entity_poly.type
_entity_poly.pdbx_seq_one_letter_code
_entity_poly.pdbx_strand_id
1 'polypeptide(L)'
;MALSPQWLDELKGRITLSTLIQRTVKLQRAGREWKACCPFHSENTPSFYVNDQKGFYHCFGCQQHGGAIDWMMEQHGLPFMDAVKELASEAGMEVPAPDPRAAQRAEQRATLHDVMAAAQEWFVSQLASPAGQQARAYLERRGFSEHTIRRFGFGWAPDDKQAIRKALETFDERLLIEAGLLIEVEDKVPYSRFRGRVMLPIQDARERVIAFGGRILQDRDGVAKYLNSPDTPLFDKGRTLYNLHRAATASRKTDRVIVAEGYMDVIALAAAGIEDAVAPMGTALTEQQIELLWRMADKPVLCFDGDKAGTRAAMRAAERALPLLRPGHSLRVVQLPSGLDPDDLIKSDGRKGMDKLLEEPKSLLDLVWEHERDASPLASPEDKAGLKARLIEHTEAIQHPDIRSLYRRELLDRYGTFAYPPRDFQKRGEFQKGGFRGNRPFDRNAPQRTPPHVTQRLRRATTGAFRDMLTSAVLNGLARHPGEIHRHADALLGLSTGDAKLAQAVNFLLDHAQELEASGNSPISVNDSLPPAPDNTRFSFLMEGPDPDEAREDLAEAVALLVERPALEAAIVEATRRFDSDPEGAFAEQQRLRKRKLEIDSRLGQMARKRAASQALETQDEEAGELPATEQETD
;
A
#
# COMPACT_ATOMS: atom_id res chain seq x y z
N MET A 1 -11.88 -9.96 40.79
CA MET A 1 -10.92 -10.91 41.40
C MET A 1 -9.66 -10.11 41.69
N ALA A 2 -9.28 -9.93 42.95
CA ALA A 2 -8.06 -9.19 43.25
C ALA A 2 -7.08 -10.17 43.89
N LEU A 3 -6.19 -10.74 43.06
CA LEU A 3 -4.95 -11.30 43.57
C LEU A 3 -4.17 -10.13 44.16
N SER A 4 -3.71 -10.25 45.41
CA SER A 4 -2.97 -9.15 46.02
C SER A 4 -1.65 -8.95 45.27
N PRO A 5 -1.18 -7.69 45.12
CA PRO A 5 0.12 -7.42 44.49
C PRO A 5 1.25 -8.24 45.14
N GLN A 6 1.21 -8.37 46.46
CA GLN A 6 2.15 -9.17 47.23
C GLN A 6 2.15 -10.67 46.85
N TRP A 7 0.98 -11.26 46.60
CA TRP A 7 0.89 -12.66 46.17
C TRP A 7 1.41 -12.86 44.75
N LEU A 8 1.14 -11.89 43.85
CA LEU A 8 1.67 -11.92 42.48
C LEU A 8 3.20 -11.77 42.47
N ASP A 9 3.75 -10.93 43.34
CA ASP A 9 5.20 -10.77 43.47
C ASP A 9 5.85 -12.03 44.04
N GLU A 10 5.20 -12.68 45.01
CA GLU A 10 5.66 -13.98 45.53
C GLU A 10 5.64 -15.06 44.44
N LEU A 11 4.57 -15.12 43.64
CA LEU A 11 4.47 -16.04 42.50
C LEU A 11 5.61 -15.80 41.50
N LYS A 12 5.82 -14.55 41.10
CA LYS A 12 6.91 -14.18 40.18
C LYS A 12 8.29 -14.53 40.74
N GLY A 13 8.49 -14.36 42.05
CA GLY A 13 9.75 -14.68 42.72
C GLY A 13 10.07 -16.17 42.81
N ARG A 14 9.06 -17.05 42.77
CA ARG A 14 9.25 -18.51 42.78
C ARG A 14 9.49 -19.12 41.40
N ILE A 15 9.21 -18.38 40.34
CA ILE A 15 9.41 -18.84 38.96
C ILE A 15 10.77 -18.39 38.45
N THR A 16 11.60 -19.34 38.04
CA THR A 16 12.83 -19.03 37.30
C THR A 16 12.47 -18.80 35.83
N LEU A 17 12.54 -17.54 35.38
CA LEU A 17 12.07 -17.12 34.06
C LEU A 17 12.80 -17.82 32.91
N SER A 18 14.12 -18.02 33.02
CA SER A 18 14.91 -18.73 32.00
C SER A 18 14.50 -20.18 31.85
N THR A 19 14.11 -20.85 32.94
CA THR A 19 13.61 -22.24 32.92
C THR A 19 12.26 -22.32 32.22
N LEU A 20 11.38 -21.35 32.48
CA LEU A 20 10.07 -21.24 31.82
C LEU A 20 10.22 -21.04 30.32
N ILE A 21 11.07 -20.08 29.92
CA ILE A 21 11.31 -19.71 28.52
C ILE A 21 12.05 -20.82 27.74
N GLN A 22 12.96 -21.56 28.39
CA GLN A 22 13.72 -22.64 27.75
C GLN A 22 12.87 -23.79 27.21
N ARG A 23 11.59 -23.88 27.61
CA ARG A 23 10.65 -24.88 27.11
C ARG A 23 10.31 -24.68 25.63
N THR A 24 10.29 -23.44 25.17
CA THR A 24 9.90 -23.08 23.79
C THR A 24 11.00 -22.38 23.02
N VAL A 25 11.98 -21.77 23.71
CA VAL A 25 13.09 -21.04 23.08
C VAL A 25 14.45 -21.55 23.55
N LYS A 26 15.33 -21.86 22.61
CA LYS A 26 16.69 -22.32 22.91
C LYS A 26 17.57 -21.16 23.41
N LEU A 27 17.66 -21.02 24.74
CA LEU A 27 18.51 -20.01 25.38
C LEU A 27 20.00 -20.40 25.39
N GLN A 28 20.87 -19.42 25.21
CA GLN A 28 22.32 -19.53 25.36
C GLN A 28 22.79 -18.67 26.52
N ARG A 29 23.75 -19.16 27.31
CA ARG A 29 24.27 -18.43 28.46
C ARG A 29 25.14 -17.24 28.01
N ALA A 30 24.88 -16.06 28.56
CA ALA A 30 25.61 -14.82 28.29
C ALA A 30 25.98 -14.14 29.62
N GLY A 31 27.04 -14.64 30.27
CA GLY A 31 27.46 -14.15 31.58
C GLY A 31 26.44 -14.50 32.67
N ARG A 32 25.82 -13.47 33.25
CA ARG A 32 24.76 -13.59 34.29
C ARG A 32 23.35 -13.65 33.72
N GLU A 33 23.20 -13.46 32.41
CA GLU A 33 21.92 -13.46 31.70
C GLU A 33 21.90 -14.59 30.66
N TRP A 34 20.75 -14.76 30.03
CA TRP A 34 20.55 -15.65 28.91
C TRP A 34 20.20 -14.86 27.66
N LYS A 35 20.60 -15.35 26.48
CA LYS A 35 20.28 -14.73 25.19
C LYS A 35 19.71 -15.73 24.18
N ALA A 36 18.85 -15.28 23.28
CA ALA A 36 18.32 -16.03 22.15
C ALA A 36 17.90 -15.13 20.99
N CYS A 37 17.55 -15.73 19.85
CA CYS A 37 16.75 -15.02 18.84
C CYS A 37 15.33 -14.85 19.37
N CYS A 38 14.74 -13.69 19.11
CA CYS A 38 13.43 -13.33 19.61
C CYS A 38 12.33 -14.26 19.05
N PRO A 39 11.42 -14.77 19.89
CA PRO A 39 10.26 -15.53 19.43
C PRO A 39 9.09 -14.65 18.97
N PHE A 40 9.15 -13.34 19.21
CA PHE A 40 8.08 -12.38 18.87
C PHE A 40 8.27 -11.75 17.48
N HIS A 41 9.50 -11.80 16.93
CA HIS A 41 9.80 -11.29 15.59
C HIS A 41 10.92 -12.11 14.94
N SER A 42 10.97 -12.13 13.61
CA SER A 42 11.98 -12.91 12.90
C SER A 42 13.32 -12.17 12.83
N GLU A 43 14.37 -12.77 13.39
CA GLU A 43 15.74 -12.25 13.33
C GLU A 43 16.78 -13.38 13.23
N ASN A 44 17.98 -13.04 12.73
CA ASN A 44 19.10 -13.97 12.61
C ASN A 44 20.18 -13.74 13.70
N THR A 45 20.10 -12.63 14.42
CA THR A 45 21.05 -12.27 15.49
C THR A 45 20.34 -12.28 16.84
N PRO A 46 20.89 -12.93 17.88
CA PRO A 46 20.26 -12.95 19.20
C PRO A 46 20.09 -11.54 19.80
N SER A 47 18.85 -11.03 19.87
CA SER A 47 18.53 -9.77 20.54
C SER A 47 17.63 -9.92 21.77
N PHE A 48 17.18 -11.13 22.07
CA PHE A 48 16.32 -11.45 23.20
C PHE A 48 17.13 -11.84 24.42
N TYR A 49 17.01 -11.08 25.51
CA TYR A 49 17.73 -11.28 26.76
C TYR A 49 16.78 -11.64 27.91
N VAL A 50 17.19 -12.58 28.76
CA VAL A 50 16.43 -13.00 29.95
C VAL A 50 17.31 -12.85 31.19
N ASN A 51 16.79 -12.13 32.19
CA ASN A 51 17.48 -11.91 33.46
C ASN A 51 16.67 -12.54 34.61
N ASP A 52 17.15 -13.68 35.12
CA ASP A 52 16.49 -14.39 36.24
C ASP A 52 16.53 -13.60 37.54
N GLN A 53 17.59 -12.81 37.79
CA GLN A 53 17.74 -12.04 39.02
C GLN A 53 16.74 -10.88 39.09
N LYS A 54 16.42 -10.27 37.94
CA LYS A 54 15.46 -9.17 37.84
C LYS A 54 14.05 -9.65 37.46
N GLY A 55 13.89 -10.92 37.07
CA GLY A 55 12.60 -11.54 36.77
C GLY A 55 11.93 -11.05 35.48
N PHE A 56 12.68 -10.54 34.51
CA PHE A 56 12.14 -10.07 33.23
C PHE A 56 12.98 -10.51 32.03
N TYR A 57 12.34 -10.51 30.85
CA TYR A 57 12.98 -10.60 29.55
C TYR A 57 12.83 -9.29 28.79
N HIS A 58 13.79 -8.98 27.92
CA HIS A 58 13.73 -7.81 27.04
C HIS A 58 14.36 -8.14 25.69
N CYS A 59 13.68 -7.77 24.60
CA CYS A 59 14.19 -7.86 23.24
C CYS A 59 14.69 -6.51 22.73
N PHE A 60 15.96 -6.40 22.35
CA PHE A 60 16.50 -5.15 21.78
C PHE A 60 16.10 -4.91 20.31
N GLY A 61 15.61 -5.93 19.60
CA GLY A 61 15.11 -5.80 18.23
C GLY A 61 13.70 -5.21 18.15
N CYS A 62 12.73 -5.85 18.80
CA CYS A 62 11.31 -5.44 18.77
C CYS A 62 10.83 -4.70 20.02
N GLN A 63 11.70 -4.50 21.03
CA GLN A 63 11.37 -3.84 22.31
C GLN A 63 10.38 -4.60 23.20
N GLN A 64 10.06 -5.86 22.87
CA GLN A 64 9.17 -6.67 23.70
C GLN A 64 9.79 -6.91 25.07
N HIS A 65 9.00 -6.70 26.13
CA HIS A 65 9.44 -6.74 27.52
C HIS A 65 8.35 -7.34 28.40
N GLY A 66 8.72 -8.23 29.32
CA GLY A 66 7.74 -8.89 30.20
C GLY A 66 8.37 -9.81 31.23
N GLY A 67 7.55 -10.34 32.13
CA GLY A 67 7.91 -11.35 33.11
C GLY A 67 7.29 -12.72 32.81
N ALA A 68 7.27 -13.60 33.83
CA ALA A 68 6.75 -14.96 33.68
C ALA A 68 5.27 -15.03 33.27
N ILE A 69 4.42 -14.13 33.80
CA ILE A 69 2.99 -14.10 33.47
C ILE A 69 2.79 -13.60 32.04
N ASP A 70 3.49 -12.53 31.66
CA ASP A 70 3.41 -11.95 30.32
C ASP A 70 3.86 -12.97 29.26
N TRP A 71 4.89 -13.75 29.55
CA TRP A 71 5.32 -14.87 28.70
C TRP A 71 4.20 -15.88 28.44
N MET A 72 3.51 -16.33 29.49
CA MET A 72 2.39 -17.28 29.36
C MET A 72 1.22 -16.68 28.57
N MET A 73 0.98 -15.38 28.70
CA MET A 73 -0.09 -14.71 27.97
C MET A 73 0.25 -14.51 26.50
N GLU A 74 1.45 -14.00 26.21
CA GLU A 74 1.83 -13.57 24.86
C GLU A 74 2.32 -14.71 23.98
N GLN A 75 3.07 -15.68 24.55
CA GLN A 75 3.60 -16.82 23.80
C GLN A 75 2.69 -18.04 23.83
N HIS A 76 2.04 -18.32 24.96
CA HIS A 76 1.12 -19.46 25.09
C HIS A 76 -0.35 -19.08 24.87
N GLY A 77 -0.67 -17.79 24.69
CA GLY A 77 -2.04 -17.32 24.41
C GLY A 77 -3.00 -17.53 25.57
N LEU A 78 -2.50 -17.72 26.79
CA LEU A 78 -3.34 -18.02 27.95
C LEU A 78 -4.03 -16.76 28.48
N PRO A 79 -5.32 -16.83 28.85
CA PRO A 79 -5.95 -15.80 29.66
C PRO A 79 -5.18 -15.60 30.97
N PHE A 80 -5.10 -14.35 31.47
CA PHE A 80 -4.32 -13.98 32.66
C PHE A 80 -4.51 -14.95 33.85
N MET A 81 -5.75 -15.33 34.17
CA MET A 81 -6.02 -16.22 35.30
C MET A 81 -5.57 -17.65 35.08
N ASP A 82 -5.56 -18.13 33.84
CA ASP A 82 -5.08 -19.48 33.52
C ASP A 82 -3.55 -19.51 33.54
N ALA A 83 -2.89 -18.46 33.02
CA ALA A 83 -1.46 -18.23 33.19
C ALA A 83 -1.04 -18.22 34.67
N VAL A 84 -1.79 -17.51 35.52
CA VAL A 84 -1.54 -17.47 36.97
C VAL A 84 -1.71 -18.86 37.60
N LYS A 85 -2.76 -19.62 37.26
CA LYS A 85 -2.99 -20.96 37.82
C LYS A 85 -1.88 -21.95 37.44
N GLU A 86 -1.43 -21.90 36.19
CA GLU A 86 -0.38 -22.78 35.70
C GLU A 86 0.96 -22.50 36.39
N LEU A 87 1.34 -21.21 36.46
CA LEU A 87 2.54 -20.79 37.18
C LEU A 87 2.44 -21.09 38.69
N ALA A 88 1.26 -20.91 39.31
CA ALA A 88 1.06 -21.22 40.73
C ALA A 88 1.18 -22.72 41.00
N SER A 89 0.61 -23.56 40.13
CA SER A 89 0.77 -25.02 40.21
C SER A 89 2.23 -25.43 40.11
N GLU A 90 3.00 -24.80 39.23
CA GLU A 90 4.44 -25.04 39.08
C GLU A 90 5.25 -24.56 40.30
N ALA A 91 4.88 -23.41 40.86
CA ALA A 91 5.50 -22.82 42.05
C ALA A 91 5.09 -23.51 43.37
N GLY A 92 4.24 -24.54 43.32
CA GLY A 92 3.66 -25.19 44.50
C GLY A 92 2.84 -24.21 45.36
N MET A 93 2.26 -23.18 44.74
CA MET A 93 1.42 -22.18 45.38
C MET A 93 -0.05 -22.49 45.11
N GLU A 94 -0.87 -22.51 46.16
CA GLU A 94 -2.32 -22.51 45.99
C GLU A 94 -2.77 -21.12 45.52
N VAL A 95 -3.52 -21.08 44.43
CA VAL A 95 -4.21 -19.86 44.00
C VAL A 95 -5.32 -19.58 45.02
N PRO A 96 -5.36 -18.38 45.65
CA PRO A 96 -6.39 -18.04 46.61
C PRO A 96 -7.78 -18.34 46.03
N ALA A 97 -8.54 -19.20 46.71
CA ALA A 97 -9.89 -19.52 46.30
C ALA A 97 -10.73 -18.21 46.23
N PRO A 98 -11.56 -18.02 45.19
CA PRO A 98 -12.51 -16.92 45.18
C PRO A 98 -13.34 -16.98 46.47
N ASP A 99 -13.42 -15.88 47.23
CA ASP A 99 -14.37 -15.80 48.35
C ASP A 99 -15.74 -16.21 47.78
N PRO A 100 -16.36 -17.32 48.24
CA PRO A 100 -17.61 -17.80 47.69
C PRO A 100 -18.70 -16.73 47.74
N ARG A 101 -18.64 -15.82 48.73
CA ARG A 101 -19.54 -14.67 48.82
C ARG A 101 -19.20 -13.57 47.83
N ALA A 102 -17.93 -13.36 47.48
CA ALA A 102 -17.53 -12.40 46.45
C ALA A 102 -17.80 -12.94 45.04
N ALA A 103 -17.61 -14.24 44.82
CA ALA A 103 -17.97 -14.93 43.58
C ALA A 103 -19.50 -14.94 43.39
N GLN A 104 -20.26 -15.30 44.42
CA GLN A 104 -21.72 -15.22 44.39
C GLN A 104 -22.23 -13.77 44.23
N ARG A 105 -21.58 -12.78 44.85
CA ARG A 105 -21.89 -11.34 44.62
C ARG A 105 -21.52 -10.87 43.22
N ALA A 106 -20.45 -11.38 42.63
CA ALA A 106 -20.04 -11.05 41.27
C ALA A 106 -20.93 -11.73 40.22
N GLU A 107 -21.41 -12.94 40.50
CA GLU A 107 -22.36 -13.70 39.69
C GLU A 107 -23.79 -13.13 39.81
N GLN A 108 -24.13 -12.53 40.95
CA GLN A 108 -25.37 -11.77 41.16
C GLN A 108 -25.32 -10.34 40.60
N ARG A 109 -24.15 -9.81 40.24
CA ARG A 109 -24.03 -8.44 39.74
C ARG A 109 -24.34 -8.43 38.24
N ALA A 110 -25.34 -7.63 37.87
CA ALA A 110 -25.65 -7.38 36.47
C ALA A 110 -24.40 -6.95 35.69
N THR A 111 -24.20 -7.58 34.55
CA THR A 111 -23.12 -7.29 33.61
C THR A 111 -23.57 -6.23 32.59
N LEU A 112 -22.62 -5.64 31.85
CA LEU A 112 -22.95 -4.76 30.74
C LEU A 112 -23.80 -5.46 29.67
N HIS A 113 -23.61 -6.77 29.45
CA HIS A 113 -24.44 -7.52 28.50
C HIS A 113 -25.89 -7.65 28.98
N ASP A 114 -26.13 -7.79 30.29
CA ASP A 114 -27.49 -7.84 30.85
C ASP A 114 -28.22 -6.51 30.65
N VAL A 115 -27.50 -5.39 30.86
CA VAL A 115 -28.03 -4.04 30.59
C VAL A 115 -28.37 -3.87 29.10
N MET A 116 -27.49 -4.31 28.20
CA MET A 116 -27.72 -4.20 26.75
C MET A 116 -28.88 -5.08 26.27
N ALA A 117 -29.03 -6.29 26.84
CA ALA A 117 -30.17 -7.16 26.56
C ALA A 117 -31.48 -6.54 27.03
N ALA A 118 -31.54 -6.04 28.27
CA ALA A 118 -32.72 -5.37 28.80
C ALA A 118 -33.07 -4.09 28.02
N ALA A 119 -32.07 -3.32 27.58
CA ALA A 119 -32.27 -2.17 26.71
C ALA A 119 -32.87 -2.56 25.36
N GLN A 120 -32.37 -3.63 24.73
CA GLN A 120 -32.91 -4.15 23.48
C GLN A 120 -34.38 -4.58 23.63
N GLU A 121 -34.70 -5.36 24.66
CA GLU A 121 -36.09 -5.76 24.95
C GLU A 121 -36.99 -4.56 25.16
N TRP A 122 -36.52 -3.57 25.91
CA TRP A 122 -37.25 -2.34 26.13
C TRP A 122 -37.50 -1.58 24.82
N PHE A 123 -36.49 -1.37 23.97
CA PHE A 123 -36.67 -0.70 22.69
C PHE A 123 -37.65 -1.44 21.76
N VAL A 124 -37.62 -2.77 21.74
CA VAL A 124 -38.60 -3.58 20.98
C VAL A 124 -40.01 -3.37 21.54
N SER A 125 -40.17 -3.37 22.87
CA SER A 125 -41.47 -3.11 23.50
C SER A 125 -42.01 -1.71 23.17
N GLN A 126 -41.13 -0.70 23.11
CA GLN A 126 -41.48 0.66 22.71
C GLN A 126 -41.85 0.74 21.23
N LEU A 127 -41.22 -0.08 20.36
CA LEU A 127 -41.62 -0.18 18.97
C LEU A 127 -42.99 -0.82 18.81
N ALA A 128 -43.45 -1.66 19.74
CA ALA A 128 -44.80 -2.23 19.72
C ALA A 128 -45.85 -1.30 20.37
N SER A 129 -45.45 -0.39 21.25
CA SER A 129 -46.35 0.50 21.98
C SER A 129 -46.96 1.61 21.09
N PRO A 130 -47.98 2.36 21.54
CA PRO A 130 -48.49 3.52 20.81
C PRO A 130 -47.39 4.56 20.46
N ALA A 131 -46.37 4.71 21.31
CA ALA A 131 -45.26 5.64 21.07
C ALA A 131 -44.44 5.27 19.82
N GLY A 132 -44.40 4.00 19.45
CA GLY A 132 -43.70 3.48 18.27
C GLY A 132 -44.45 3.63 16.94
N GLN A 133 -45.66 4.22 16.91
CA GLN A 133 -46.50 4.27 15.70
C GLN A 133 -45.76 4.89 14.49
N GLN A 134 -45.05 6.01 14.70
CA GLN A 134 -44.30 6.67 13.62
C GLN A 134 -43.15 5.80 13.09
N ALA A 135 -42.48 5.08 13.98
CA ALA A 135 -41.40 4.16 13.62
C ALA A 135 -41.92 2.98 12.81
N ARG A 136 -43.03 2.35 13.23
CA ARG A 136 -43.66 1.26 12.47
C ARG A 136 -44.09 1.72 11.07
N ALA A 137 -44.74 2.89 10.97
CA ALA A 137 -45.14 3.45 9.68
C ALA A 137 -43.93 3.77 8.78
N TYR A 138 -42.80 4.20 9.37
CA TYR A 138 -41.57 4.41 8.63
C TYR A 138 -40.96 3.09 8.09
N LEU A 139 -40.92 2.04 8.92
CA LEU A 139 -40.41 0.73 8.52
C LEU A 139 -41.29 0.06 7.45
N GLU A 140 -42.61 0.26 7.55
CA GLU A 140 -43.57 -0.19 6.54
C GLU A 140 -43.36 0.53 5.20
N ARG A 141 -43.19 1.87 5.19
CA ARG A 141 -42.85 2.62 3.98
C ARG A 141 -41.51 2.20 3.36
N ARG A 142 -40.59 1.68 4.16
CA ARG A 142 -39.33 1.10 3.68
C ARG A 142 -39.51 -0.30 3.07
N GLY A 143 -40.68 -0.91 3.20
CA GLY A 143 -40.98 -2.24 2.66
C GLY A 143 -40.46 -3.39 3.52
N PHE A 144 -40.12 -3.14 4.79
CA PHE A 144 -39.62 -4.20 5.66
C PHE A 144 -40.76 -5.01 6.27
N SER A 145 -40.72 -6.32 6.01
CA SER A 145 -41.66 -7.27 6.59
C SER A 145 -41.51 -7.37 8.11
N GLU A 146 -42.56 -7.83 8.79
CA GLU A 146 -42.51 -8.08 10.22
C GLU A 146 -41.43 -9.13 10.59
N HIS A 147 -41.17 -10.10 9.71
CA HIS A 147 -40.06 -11.04 9.86
C HIS A 147 -38.72 -10.31 9.86
N THR A 148 -38.48 -9.40 8.91
CA THR A 148 -37.25 -8.59 8.84
C THR A 148 -37.08 -7.72 10.08
N ILE A 149 -38.16 -7.06 10.51
CA ILE A 149 -38.19 -6.19 11.70
C ILE A 149 -37.77 -6.96 12.94
N ARG A 150 -38.34 -8.16 13.17
CA ARG A 150 -37.97 -9.05 14.28
C ARG A 150 -36.56 -9.58 14.15
N ARG A 151 -36.18 -10.08 12.96
CA ARG A 151 -34.87 -10.69 12.68
C ARG A 151 -33.71 -9.75 12.98
N PHE A 152 -33.85 -8.48 12.61
CA PHE A 152 -32.84 -7.44 12.86
C PHE A 152 -33.02 -6.70 14.19
N GLY A 153 -34.05 -7.06 14.97
CA GLY A 153 -34.27 -6.53 16.31
C GLY A 153 -34.60 -5.03 16.34
N PHE A 154 -35.31 -4.52 15.34
CA PHE A 154 -35.69 -3.10 15.32
C PHE A 154 -36.43 -2.72 16.60
N GLY A 155 -36.11 -1.53 17.12
CA GLY A 155 -36.74 -0.95 18.30
C GLY A 155 -37.07 0.52 18.11
N TRP A 156 -37.59 1.15 19.16
CA TRP A 156 -37.90 2.57 19.20
C TRP A 156 -37.40 3.20 20.50
N ALA A 157 -36.65 4.28 20.39
CA ALA A 157 -36.32 5.16 21.50
C ALA A 157 -37.32 6.32 21.53
N PRO A 158 -38.19 6.42 22.54
CA PRO A 158 -39.08 7.57 22.72
C PRO A 158 -38.31 8.90 22.76
N ASP A 159 -38.95 10.00 22.38
CA ASP A 159 -38.35 11.34 22.49
C ASP A 159 -38.46 11.88 23.93
N ASP A 160 -37.84 11.16 24.87
CA ASP A 160 -37.84 11.44 26.30
C ASP A 160 -36.42 11.27 26.84
N LYS A 161 -35.97 12.25 27.64
CA LYS A 161 -34.62 12.27 28.21
C LYS A 161 -34.40 11.25 29.33
N GLN A 162 -35.45 10.77 29.98
CA GLN A 162 -35.36 9.93 31.18
C GLN A 162 -36.02 8.55 30.99
N ALA A 163 -36.69 8.30 29.87
CA ALA A 163 -37.45 7.07 29.64
C ALA A 163 -36.63 5.78 29.83
N ILE A 164 -35.43 5.67 29.23
CA ILE A 164 -34.62 4.44 29.38
C ILE A 164 -34.05 4.29 30.79
N ARG A 165 -33.69 5.40 31.43
CA ARG A 165 -33.18 5.42 32.81
C ARG A 165 -34.23 4.89 33.77
N LYS A 166 -35.48 5.33 33.62
CA LYS A 166 -36.62 4.84 34.41
C LYS A 166 -36.96 3.39 34.07
N ALA A 167 -36.91 3.01 32.80
CA ALA A 167 -37.22 1.65 32.38
C ALA A 167 -36.22 0.61 32.91
N LEU A 168 -34.96 1.00 33.09
CA LEU A 168 -33.87 0.15 33.55
C LEU A 168 -33.41 0.54 34.98
N GLU A 169 -34.31 1.09 35.80
CA GLU A 169 -33.99 1.56 37.16
C GLU A 169 -33.50 0.46 38.12
N THR A 170 -33.71 -0.81 37.76
CA THR A 170 -33.23 -1.99 38.49
C THR A 170 -31.72 -2.20 38.35
N PHE A 171 -31.09 -1.58 37.36
CA PHE A 171 -29.65 -1.66 37.11
C PHE A 171 -28.92 -0.46 37.72
N ASP A 172 -27.65 -0.64 38.09
CA ASP A 172 -26.79 0.46 38.52
C ASP A 172 -26.64 1.48 37.38
N GLU A 173 -26.96 2.75 37.65
CA GLU A 173 -26.88 3.85 36.69
C GLU A 173 -25.50 3.96 36.03
N ARG A 174 -24.43 3.61 36.76
CA ARG A 174 -23.06 3.59 36.23
C ARG A 174 -22.90 2.62 35.07
N LEU A 175 -23.58 1.46 35.11
CA LEU A 175 -23.55 0.49 34.02
C LEU A 175 -24.28 1.02 32.78
N LEU A 176 -25.35 1.81 32.94
CA LEU A 176 -26.06 2.43 31.82
C LEU A 176 -25.21 3.51 31.13
N ILE A 177 -24.42 4.26 31.92
CA ILE A 177 -23.45 5.24 31.40
C ILE A 177 -22.31 4.51 30.67
N GLU A 178 -21.70 3.49 31.30
CA GLU A 178 -20.61 2.69 30.74
C GLU A 178 -21.04 1.92 29.46
N ALA A 179 -22.29 1.45 29.41
CA ALA A 179 -22.90 0.86 28.22
C ALA A 179 -23.22 1.89 27.10
N GLY A 180 -23.05 3.19 27.37
CA GLY A 180 -23.30 4.26 26.42
C GLY A 180 -24.78 4.55 26.15
N LEU A 181 -25.68 4.11 27.04
CA LEU A 181 -27.13 4.36 26.95
C LEU A 181 -27.51 5.73 27.54
N LEU A 182 -26.75 6.19 28.54
CA LEU A 182 -26.89 7.51 29.16
C LEU A 182 -25.69 8.40 28.86
N ILE A 183 -25.93 9.71 28.79
CA ILE A 183 -24.91 10.75 28.72
C ILE A 183 -24.85 11.39 30.10
N GLU A 184 -23.68 11.31 30.72
CA GLU A 184 -23.35 12.02 31.95
C GLU A 184 -22.92 13.46 31.61
N VAL A 185 -23.40 14.43 32.39
CA VAL A 185 -22.99 15.83 32.31
C VAL A 185 -22.77 16.30 33.73
N GLU A 186 -21.69 17.04 33.95
CA GLU A 186 -21.33 17.59 35.25
C GLU A 186 -22.50 18.37 35.88
N ASP A 187 -22.74 18.09 37.17
CA ASP A 187 -23.83 18.66 37.98
C ASP A 187 -25.26 18.49 37.41
N LYS A 188 -25.47 17.53 36.50
CA LYS A 188 -26.79 17.26 35.92
C LYS A 188 -27.13 15.78 35.97
N VAL A 189 -28.44 15.53 36.06
CA VAL A 189 -28.97 14.16 35.97
C VAL A 189 -28.62 13.56 34.60
N PRO A 190 -28.02 12.36 34.56
CA PRO A 190 -27.74 11.68 33.30
C PRO A 190 -29.01 11.51 32.46
N TYR A 191 -28.86 11.60 31.14
CA TYR A 191 -30.00 11.53 30.23
C TYR A 191 -29.76 10.59 29.05
N SER A 192 -30.85 10.09 28.49
CA SER A 192 -30.90 9.11 27.40
C SER A 192 -30.11 9.61 26.20
N ARG A 193 -29.13 8.83 25.73
CA ARG A 193 -28.37 9.13 24.50
C ARG A 193 -29.26 9.12 23.27
N PHE A 194 -30.08 8.09 23.14
CA PHE A 194 -30.98 7.89 22.01
C PHE A 194 -32.37 8.40 22.35
N ARG A 195 -32.92 9.29 21.51
CA ARG A 195 -34.23 9.92 21.70
C ARG A 195 -34.89 10.16 20.35
N GLY A 196 -36.17 9.79 20.22
CA GLY A 196 -36.94 9.93 18.99
C GLY A 196 -36.30 9.19 17.80
N ARG A 197 -35.72 8.00 18.05
CA ARG A 197 -34.92 7.25 17.07
C ARG A 197 -35.44 5.83 16.88
N VAL A 198 -35.47 5.38 15.63
CA VAL A 198 -35.55 3.95 15.31
C VAL A 198 -34.24 3.31 15.71
N MET A 199 -34.32 2.28 16.55
CA MET A 199 -33.17 1.63 17.16
C MET A 199 -32.80 0.35 16.40
N LEU A 200 -31.50 0.15 16.25
CA LEU A 200 -30.88 -0.97 15.55
C LEU A 200 -29.81 -1.57 16.45
N PRO A 201 -29.97 -2.79 16.97
CA PRO A 201 -28.95 -3.43 17.79
C PRO A 201 -27.73 -3.80 16.96
N ILE A 202 -26.55 -3.56 17.51
CA ILE A 202 -25.27 -4.04 17.00
C ILE A 202 -24.88 -5.24 17.86
N GLN A 203 -24.58 -6.36 17.21
CA GLN A 203 -24.33 -7.64 17.87
C GLN A 203 -22.91 -8.13 17.61
N ASP A 204 -22.34 -8.84 18.59
CA ASP A 204 -21.07 -9.54 18.43
C ASP A 204 -21.23 -10.87 17.68
N ALA A 205 -20.12 -11.59 17.47
CA ALA A 205 -20.10 -12.89 16.82
C ALA A 205 -20.91 -13.99 17.57
N ARG A 206 -21.27 -13.77 18.85
CA ARG A 206 -22.13 -14.65 19.66
C ARG A 206 -23.57 -14.16 19.71
N GLU A 207 -23.92 -13.22 18.84
CA GLU A 207 -25.26 -12.61 18.71
C GLU A 207 -25.70 -11.79 19.94
N ARG A 208 -24.77 -11.45 20.83
CA ARG A 208 -25.07 -10.61 22.02
C ARG A 208 -25.07 -9.16 21.61
N VAL A 209 -26.02 -8.38 22.12
CA VAL A 209 -26.06 -6.93 21.87
C VAL A 209 -24.90 -6.25 22.58
N ILE A 210 -24.11 -5.49 21.84
CA ILE A 210 -22.91 -4.78 22.33
C ILE A 210 -22.99 -3.27 22.14
N ALA A 211 -23.84 -2.79 21.23
CA ALA A 211 -24.09 -1.37 20.99
C ALA A 211 -25.42 -1.16 20.25
N PHE A 212 -25.77 0.10 20.00
CA PHE A 212 -26.93 0.48 19.21
C PHE A 212 -26.57 1.53 18.15
N GLY A 213 -27.19 1.40 16.99
CA GLY A 213 -27.42 2.48 16.04
C GLY A 213 -28.83 3.05 16.23
N GLY A 214 -29.00 4.36 15.99
CA GLY A 214 -30.27 5.05 16.13
C GLY A 214 -30.50 6.05 15.00
N ARG A 215 -31.63 5.93 14.29
CA ARG A 215 -32.00 6.82 13.18
C ARG A 215 -33.14 7.76 13.57
N ILE A 216 -32.98 9.07 13.41
CA ILE A 216 -34.11 10.02 13.57
C ILE A 216 -35.09 9.89 12.40
N LEU A 217 -36.37 10.09 12.67
CA LEU A 217 -37.42 10.11 11.65
C LEU A 217 -37.70 11.50 11.09
N GLN A 218 -37.39 12.54 11.86
CA GLN A 218 -37.59 13.94 11.51
C GLN A 218 -36.22 14.61 11.50
N ASP A 219 -35.90 15.28 10.40
CA ASP A 219 -34.69 16.08 10.31
C ASP A 219 -34.78 17.23 11.31
N ARG A 220 -33.69 17.44 12.06
CA ARG A 220 -33.54 18.53 13.03
C ARG A 220 -32.21 19.20 12.74
N ASP A 221 -32.19 20.52 12.68
CA ASP A 221 -30.97 21.28 12.43
C ASP A 221 -29.89 20.93 13.46
N GLY A 222 -28.68 20.64 12.97
CA GLY A 222 -27.53 20.27 13.79
C GLY A 222 -27.56 18.85 14.39
N VAL A 223 -28.57 18.02 14.07
CA VAL A 223 -28.67 16.64 14.58
C VAL A 223 -28.38 15.62 13.49
N ALA A 224 -27.39 14.75 13.72
CA ALA A 224 -27.05 13.68 12.77
C ALA A 224 -28.21 12.67 12.58
N LYS A 225 -28.46 12.34 11.30
CA LYS A 225 -29.49 11.39 10.86
C LYS A 225 -29.34 10.03 11.54
N TYR A 226 -28.12 9.52 11.58
CA TYR A 226 -27.74 8.32 12.34
C TYR A 226 -26.82 8.69 13.50
N LEU A 227 -26.99 7.98 14.61
CA LEU A 227 -26.17 8.08 15.80
C LEU A 227 -25.81 6.66 16.25
N ASN A 228 -24.53 6.41 16.47
CA ASN A 228 -24.05 5.17 17.07
C ASN A 228 -23.79 5.38 18.57
N SER A 229 -23.81 4.29 19.34
CA SER A 229 -23.22 4.25 20.67
C SER A 229 -21.79 4.81 20.64
N PRO A 230 -21.30 5.41 21.75
CA PRO A 230 -19.87 5.71 21.88
C PRO A 230 -19.08 4.39 21.93
N ASP A 231 -17.75 4.47 21.86
CA ASP A 231 -16.93 3.29 22.17
C ASP A 231 -17.10 2.93 23.66
N THR A 232 -17.19 1.63 23.96
CA THR A 232 -17.42 1.08 25.29
C THR A 232 -16.55 -0.18 25.47
N PRO A 233 -16.45 -0.75 26.69
CA PRO A 233 -15.77 -2.03 26.88
C PRO A 233 -16.34 -3.18 26.03
N LEU A 234 -17.59 -3.09 25.57
CA LEU A 234 -18.23 -4.09 24.71
C LEU A 234 -18.13 -3.76 23.22
N PHE A 235 -17.88 -2.50 22.85
CA PHE A 235 -18.02 -2.02 21.48
C PHE A 235 -16.89 -1.07 21.08
N ASP A 236 -16.17 -1.47 20.04
CA ASP A 236 -15.16 -0.66 19.36
C ASP A 236 -15.59 -0.50 17.91
N LYS A 237 -15.89 0.74 17.50
CA LYS A 237 -16.33 1.06 16.13
C LYS A 237 -15.32 0.67 15.07
N GLY A 238 -14.02 0.84 15.36
CA GLY A 238 -12.93 0.56 14.43
C GLY A 238 -12.67 -0.93 14.25
N ARG A 239 -13.26 -1.79 15.09
CA ARG A 239 -13.08 -3.25 15.05
C ARG A 239 -14.39 -4.03 14.89
N THR A 240 -15.51 -3.33 14.70
CA THR A 240 -16.83 -3.93 14.56
C THR A 240 -17.39 -3.66 13.17
N LEU A 241 -17.95 -4.70 12.56
CA LEU A 241 -18.76 -4.62 11.35
C LEU A 241 -20.20 -4.99 11.71
N TYR A 242 -21.16 -4.18 11.29
CA TYR A 242 -22.57 -4.52 11.48
C TYR A 242 -22.94 -5.75 10.68
N ASN A 243 -23.82 -6.57 11.27
CA ASN A 243 -24.33 -7.81 10.69
C ASN A 243 -23.27 -8.90 10.42
N LEU A 244 -22.06 -8.75 10.96
CA LEU A 244 -20.97 -9.70 10.75
C LEU A 244 -21.34 -11.14 11.15
N HIS A 245 -22.05 -11.33 12.27
CA HIS A 245 -22.45 -12.65 12.76
C HIS A 245 -23.36 -13.42 11.79
N ARG A 246 -24.29 -12.72 11.13
CA ARG A 246 -25.17 -13.33 10.11
C ARG A 246 -24.42 -13.49 8.79
N ALA A 247 -23.72 -12.44 8.36
CA ALA A 247 -23.02 -12.40 7.09
C ALA A 247 -21.89 -13.44 7.02
N ALA A 248 -21.17 -13.72 8.12
CA ALA A 248 -20.09 -14.71 8.13
C ALA A 248 -20.56 -16.14 7.80
N THR A 249 -21.81 -16.48 8.12
CA THR A 249 -22.36 -17.79 7.76
C THR A 249 -22.80 -17.83 6.31
N ALA A 250 -23.38 -16.73 5.81
CA ALA A 250 -23.77 -16.61 4.41
C ALA A 250 -22.55 -16.55 3.47
N SER A 251 -21.51 -15.81 3.86
CA SER A 251 -20.29 -15.59 3.07
C SER A 251 -19.55 -16.87 2.75
N ARG A 252 -19.56 -17.85 3.66
CA ARG A 252 -18.97 -19.18 3.42
C ARG A 252 -19.66 -19.96 2.30
N LYS A 253 -20.94 -19.68 2.04
CA LYS A 253 -21.71 -20.34 0.97
C LYS A 253 -21.56 -19.61 -0.36
N THR A 254 -21.40 -18.29 -0.33
CA THR A 254 -21.30 -17.44 -1.52
C THR A 254 -19.86 -17.14 -1.94
N ASP A 255 -18.88 -17.46 -1.09
CA ASP A 255 -17.47 -17.04 -1.21
C ASP A 255 -17.32 -15.52 -1.44
N ARG A 256 -18.18 -14.75 -0.77
CA ARG A 256 -18.33 -13.32 -0.96
C ARG A 256 -18.73 -12.63 0.33
N VAL A 257 -18.27 -11.40 0.51
CA VAL A 257 -18.82 -10.47 1.50
C VAL A 257 -19.02 -9.11 0.83
N ILE A 258 -20.17 -8.50 1.04
CA ILE A 258 -20.54 -7.19 0.51
C ILE A 258 -20.43 -6.16 1.62
N VAL A 259 -19.73 -5.07 1.37
CA VAL A 259 -19.61 -3.95 2.30
C VAL A 259 -20.47 -2.80 1.79
N ALA A 260 -21.61 -2.57 2.45
CA ALA A 260 -22.48 -1.44 2.18
C ALA A 260 -22.15 -0.25 3.08
N GLU A 261 -22.69 0.94 2.78
CA GLU A 261 -22.39 2.16 3.57
C GLU A 261 -23.02 2.12 4.96
N GLY A 262 -24.29 1.69 5.07
CA GLY A 262 -25.04 1.80 6.30
C GLY A 262 -25.88 0.58 6.66
N TYR A 263 -26.49 0.67 7.85
CA TYR A 263 -27.38 -0.36 8.39
C TYR A 263 -28.53 -0.71 7.44
N MET A 264 -29.16 0.32 6.87
CA MET A 264 -30.37 0.15 6.07
C MET A 264 -30.09 -0.61 4.79
N ASP A 265 -28.93 -0.37 4.18
CA ASP A 265 -28.50 -1.04 2.95
C ASP A 265 -28.24 -2.52 3.20
N VAL A 266 -27.56 -2.84 4.31
CA VAL A 266 -27.35 -4.23 4.75
C VAL A 266 -28.68 -4.94 5.00
N ILE A 267 -29.62 -4.27 5.66
CA ILE A 267 -30.93 -4.85 5.96
C ILE A 267 -31.76 -5.02 4.68
N ALA A 268 -31.69 -4.08 3.75
CA ALA A 268 -32.38 -4.16 2.46
C ALA A 268 -31.83 -5.30 1.60
N LEU A 269 -30.50 -5.44 1.51
CA LEU A 269 -29.82 -6.56 0.87
C LEU A 269 -30.28 -7.90 1.48
N ALA A 270 -30.26 -8.02 2.81
CA ALA A 270 -30.68 -9.22 3.50
C ALA A 270 -32.18 -9.52 3.33
N ALA A 271 -33.05 -8.49 3.30
CA ALA A 271 -34.47 -8.63 3.03
C ALA A 271 -34.75 -9.12 1.59
N ALA A 272 -33.86 -8.80 0.64
CA ALA A 272 -33.87 -9.33 -0.71
C ALA A 272 -33.22 -10.72 -0.85
N GLY A 273 -32.75 -11.32 0.25
CA GLY A 273 -32.09 -12.63 0.26
C GLY A 273 -30.58 -12.60 0.01
N ILE A 274 -29.95 -11.43 -0.02
CA ILE A 274 -28.51 -11.24 -0.10
C ILE A 274 -27.97 -11.07 1.32
N GLU A 275 -27.69 -12.19 1.98
CA GLU A 275 -27.42 -12.22 3.43
C GLU A 275 -25.94 -12.00 3.80
N ASP A 276 -25.05 -11.99 2.81
CA ASP A 276 -23.59 -11.84 2.96
C ASP A 276 -23.13 -10.36 3.00
N ALA A 277 -23.99 -9.47 3.48
CA ALA A 277 -23.74 -8.03 3.57
C ALA A 277 -23.41 -7.55 5.00
N VAL A 278 -22.44 -6.64 5.09
CA VAL A 278 -21.99 -5.96 6.32
C VAL A 278 -21.83 -4.46 6.08
N ALA A 279 -21.75 -3.66 7.16
CA ALA A 279 -21.47 -2.23 7.08
C ALA A 279 -20.44 -1.80 8.14
N PRO A 280 -19.58 -0.80 7.86
CA PRO A 280 -18.68 -0.23 8.86
C PRO A 280 -19.45 0.61 9.89
N MET A 281 -18.93 0.68 11.12
CA MET A 281 -19.56 1.39 12.25
C MET A 281 -19.13 2.86 12.41
N GLY A 282 -18.44 3.39 11.40
CA GLY A 282 -17.97 4.76 11.33
C GLY A 282 -18.12 5.34 9.92
N THR A 283 -17.44 6.46 9.66
CA THR A 283 -17.50 7.20 8.37
C THR A 283 -16.61 6.61 7.27
N ALA A 284 -15.69 5.72 7.63
CA ALA A 284 -14.78 5.05 6.72
C ALA A 284 -14.46 3.65 7.25
N LEU A 285 -14.11 2.76 6.33
CA LEU A 285 -13.60 1.43 6.63
C LEU A 285 -12.19 1.54 7.23
N THR A 286 -11.93 0.83 8.34
CA THR A 286 -10.62 0.79 9.01
C THR A 286 -9.77 -0.38 8.55
N GLU A 287 -8.47 -0.33 8.82
CA GLU A 287 -7.52 -1.40 8.57
C GLU A 287 -7.91 -2.70 9.31
N GLN A 288 -8.36 -2.60 10.57
CA GLN A 288 -8.82 -3.76 11.33
C GLN A 288 -10.11 -4.36 10.74
N GLN A 289 -11.02 -3.53 10.23
CA GLN A 289 -12.21 -4.02 9.53
C GLN A 289 -11.86 -4.68 8.20
N ILE A 290 -10.89 -4.16 7.44
CA ILE A 290 -10.38 -4.80 6.21
C ILE A 290 -9.84 -6.19 6.52
N GLU A 291 -9.02 -6.34 7.57
CA GLU A 291 -8.52 -7.65 8.00
C GLU A 291 -9.64 -8.60 8.44
N LEU A 292 -10.72 -8.09 9.07
CA LEU A 292 -11.90 -8.90 9.38
C LEU A 292 -12.62 -9.39 8.12
N LEU A 293 -12.78 -8.52 7.12
CA LEU A 293 -13.40 -8.88 5.84
C LEU A 293 -12.59 -9.94 5.10
N TRP A 294 -11.26 -9.82 5.12
CA TRP A 294 -10.34 -10.78 4.52
C TRP A 294 -10.34 -12.16 5.16
N ARG A 295 -10.82 -12.29 6.40
CA ARG A 295 -11.09 -13.62 7.00
C ARG A 295 -12.36 -14.27 6.47
N MET A 296 -13.24 -13.51 5.82
CA MET A 296 -14.52 -13.99 5.28
C MET A 296 -14.45 -14.27 3.78
N ALA A 297 -13.73 -13.43 3.03
CA ALA A 297 -13.50 -13.59 1.60
C ALA A 297 -12.19 -12.90 1.21
N ASP A 298 -11.42 -13.50 0.31
CA ASP A 298 -10.14 -12.95 -0.16
C ASP A 298 -10.29 -11.58 -0.83
N LYS A 299 -11.45 -11.35 -1.48
CA LYS A 299 -11.74 -10.14 -2.26
C LYS A 299 -13.15 -9.60 -1.95
N PRO A 300 -13.35 -8.97 -0.77
CA PRO A 300 -14.57 -8.28 -0.38
C PRO A 300 -15.03 -7.27 -1.43
N VAL A 301 -16.35 -7.12 -1.59
CA VAL A 301 -16.96 -6.23 -2.58
C VAL A 301 -17.52 -5.00 -1.89
N LEU A 302 -16.95 -3.83 -2.15
CA LEU A 302 -17.48 -2.54 -1.72
C LEU A 302 -18.67 -2.18 -2.61
N CYS A 303 -19.84 -1.96 -2.01
CA CYS A 303 -21.07 -1.57 -2.70
C CYS A 303 -21.61 -0.30 -2.04
N PHE A 304 -21.04 0.83 -2.45
CA PHE A 304 -21.36 2.15 -1.90
C PHE A 304 -22.31 2.91 -2.80
N ASP A 305 -22.88 4.00 -2.28
CA ASP A 305 -23.91 4.79 -2.95
C ASP A 305 -23.38 5.33 -4.29
N GLY A 306 -24.27 5.39 -5.29
CA GLY A 306 -23.96 5.87 -6.64
C GLY A 306 -23.73 7.38 -6.73
N ASP A 307 -23.18 8.01 -5.70
CA ASP A 307 -22.93 9.45 -5.64
C ASP A 307 -21.44 9.78 -5.44
N LYS A 308 -21.13 11.08 -5.34
CA LYS A 308 -19.75 11.53 -5.12
C LYS A 308 -19.24 11.15 -3.73
N ALA A 309 -20.11 11.01 -2.73
CA ALA A 309 -19.72 10.63 -1.37
C ALA A 309 -19.34 9.15 -1.31
N GLY A 310 -20.12 8.26 -1.93
CA GLY A 310 -19.84 6.84 -2.05
C GLY A 310 -18.56 6.57 -2.86
N THR A 311 -18.35 7.30 -3.96
CA THR A 311 -17.09 7.23 -4.73
C THR A 311 -15.88 7.62 -3.86
N ARG A 312 -15.98 8.72 -3.08
CA ARG A 312 -14.92 9.11 -2.15
C ARG A 312 -14.73 8.08 -1.03
N ALA A 313 -15.80 7.44 -0.55
CA ALA A 313 -15.71 6.40 0.46
C ALA A 313 -14.97 5.16 -0.07
N ALA A 314 -15.23 4.76 -1.32
CA ALA A 314 -14.55 3.66 -1.98
C ALA A 314 -13.05 3.93 -2.12
N MET A 315 -12.69 5.17 -2.51
CA MET A 315 -11.27 5.57 -2.58
C MET A 315 -10.58 5.63 -1.23
N ARG A 316 -11.24 6.14 -0.18
CA ARG A 316 -10.68 6.07 1.18
C ARG A 316 -10.44 4.63 1.62
N ALA A 317 -11.36 3.71 1.30
CA ALA A 317 -11.16 2.30 1.58
C ALA A 317 -10.00 1.71 0.75
N ALA A 318 -9.83 2.15 -0.50
CA ALA A 318 -8.69 1.77 -1.34
C ALA A 318 -7.36 2.22 -0.73
N GLU A 319 -7.24 3.48 -0.34
CA GLU A 319 -6.04 4.06 0.30
C GLU A 319 -5.65 3.32 1.59
N ARG A 320 -6.64 2.87 2.37
CA ARG A 320 -6.42 2.08 3.59
C ARG A 320 -6.00 0.64 3.29
N ALA A 321 -6.47 0.08 2.16
CA ALA A 321 -6.19 -1.30 1.77
C ALA A 321 -4.85 -1.45 1.04
N LEU A 322 -4.40 -0.44 0.28
CA LEU A 322 -3.17 -0.50 -0.52
C LEU A 322 -1.93 -0.93 0.30
N PRO A 323 -1.66 -0.38 1.50
CA PRO A 323 -0.53 -0.80 2.33
C PRO A 323 -0.64 -2.24 2.84
N LEU A 324 -1.86 -2.76 2.96
CA LEU A 324 -2.16 -4.06 3.54
C LEU A 324 -2.20 -5.20 2.50
N LEU A 325 -2.12 -4.87 1.21
CA LEU A 325 -2.23 -5.87 0.14
C LEU A 325 -1.18 -6.98 0.30
N ARG A 326 -1.67 -8.22 0.20
CA ARG A 326 -0.86 -9.45 0.23
C ARG A 326 -1.39 -10.43 -0.82
N PRO A 327 -0.62 -11.44 -1.23
CA PRO A 327 -1.05 -12.40 -2.24
C PRO A 327 -2.44 -12.99 -1.92
N GLY A 328 -3.29 -13.05 -2.94
CA GLY A 328 -4.69 -13.48 -2.81
C GLY A 328 -5.66 -12.40 -2.32
N HIS A 329 -5.21 -11.44 -1.52
CA HIS A 329 -6.08 -10.51 -0.79
C HIS A 329 -6.17 -9.14 -1.48
N SER A 330 -7.39 -8.68 -1.73
CA SER A 330 -7.63 -7.35 -2.33
C SER A 330 -9.04 -6.86 -2.01
N LEU A 331 -9.45 -5.76 -2.63
CA LEU A 331 -10.84 -5.28 -2.62
C LEU A 331 -11.38 -5.26 -4.05
N ARG A 332 -12.70 -5.36 -4.17
CA ARG A 332 -13.44 -5.12 -5.40
C ARG A 332 -14.49 -4.05 -5.14
N VAL A 333 -14.94 -3.37 -6.18
CA VAL A 333 -15.95 -2.31 -6.05
C VAL A 333 -17.08 -2.51 -7.07
N VAL A 334 -18.30 -2.31 -6.62
CA VAL A 334 -19.48 -2.18 -7.46
C VAL A 334 -19.94 -0.72 -7.38
N GLN A 335 -20.04 -0.09 -8.54
CA GLN A 335 -20.61 1.25 -8.67
C GLN A 335 -22.10 1.11 -8.97
N LEU A 336 -22.93 1.67 -8.09
CA LEU A 336 -24.37 1.75 -8.31
C LEU A 336 -24.71 2.85 -9.33
N PRO A 337 -25.86 2.78 -10.00
CA PRO A 337 -26.34 3.86 -10.86
C PRO A 337 -26.42 5.19 -10.10
N SER A 338 -26.24 6.29 -10.82
CA SER A 338 -26.13 7.63 -10.23
C SER A 338 -27.30 7.95 -9.29
N GLY A 339 -26.97 8.24 -8.03
CA GLY A 339 -27.95 8.65 -7.00
C GLY A 339 -28.78 7.52 -6.39
N LEU A 340 -28.48 6.25 -6.68
CA LEU A 340 -29.12 5.10 -6.02
C LEU A 340 -28.23 4.55 -4.89
N ASP A 341 -28.87 4.18 -3.79
CA ASP A 341 -28.31 3.31 -2.74
C ASP A 341 -28.76 1.83 -2.98
N PRO A 342 -28.20 0.85 -2.25
CA PRO A 342 -28.64 -0.55 -2.39
C PRO A 342 -30.13 -0.78 -2.12
N ASP A 343 -30.75 -0.03 -1.21
CA ASP A 343 -32.17 -0.15 -0.88
C ASP A 343 -33.05 0.34 -2.05
N ASP A 344 -32.70 1.47 -2.66
CA ASP A 344 -33.39 2.06 -3.80
C ASP A 344 -33.26 1.20 -5.06
N LEU A 345 -32.07 0.65 -5.33
CA LEU A 345 -31.88 -0.27 -6.46
C LEU A 345 -32.68 -1.57 -6.29
N ILE A 346 -32.73 -2.13 -5.09
CA ILE A 346 -33.53 -3.33 -4.81
C ILE A 346 -35.03 -3.05 -4.99
N LYS A 347 -35.50 -1.85 -4.63
CA LYS A 347 -36.91 -1.47 -4.85
C LYS A 347 -37.25 -1.30 -6.32
N SER A 348 -36.34 -0.75 -7.13
CA SER A 348 -36.60 -0.50 -8.55
C SER A 348 -36.45 -1.76 -9.41
N ASP A 349 -35.35 -2.50 -9.21
CA ASP A 349 -34.90 -3.55 -10.13
C ASP A 349 -34.95 -4.95 -9.50
N GLY A 350 -35.30 -5.02 -8.21
CA GLY A 350 -35.34 -6.25 -7.43
C GLY A 350 -33.94 -6.84 -7.20
N ARG A 351 -33.94 -8.05 -6.62
CA ARG A 351 -32.71 -8.81 -6.38
C ARG A 351 -31.88 -9.02 -7.66
N LYS A 352 -32.54 -9.26 -8.79
CA LYS A 352 -31.86 -9.53 -10.07
C LYS A 352 -31.01 -8.34 -10.55
N GLY A 353 -31.48 -7.10 -10.33
CA GLY A 353 -30.71 -5.91 -10.65
C GLY A 353 -29.41 -5.83 -9.85
N MET A 354 -29.51 -6.11 -8.55
CA MET A 354 -28.35 -6.16 -7.66
C MET A 354 -27.38 -7.31 -8.02
N ASP A 355 -27.90 -8.51 -8.26
CA ASP A 355 -27.07 -9.68 -8.64
C ASP A 355 -26.26 -9.39 -9.92
N LYS A 356 -26.87 -8.76 -10.94
CA LYS A 356 -26.18 -8.37 -12.18
C LYS A 356 -24.98 -7.44 -11.93
N LEU A 357 -25.10 -6.49 -11.01
CA LEU A 357 -23.98 -5.61 -10.67
C LEU A 357 -22.90 -6.33 -9.85
N LEU A 358 -23.29 -7.28 -9.01
CA LEU A 358 -22.38 -8.07 -8.17
C LEU A 358 -21.63 -9.16 -8.94
N GLU A 359 -22.05 -9.52 -10.16
CA GLU A 359 -21.38 -10.49 -11.04
C GLU A 359 -20.09 -9.93 -11.68
N GLU A 360 -20.06 -8.62 -11.97
CA GLU A 360 -18.93 -7.95 -12.64
C GLU A 360 -18.34 -6.81 -11.79
N PRO A 361 -17.88 -7.08 -10.56
CA PRO A 361 -17.29 -6.05 -9.72
C PRO A 361 -15.92 -5.62 -10.27
N LYS A 362 -15.67 -4.31 -10.30
CA LYS A 362 -14.40 -3.73 -10.73
C LYS A 362 -13.29 -4.05 -9.74
N SER A 363 -12.07 -4.20 -10.23
CA SER A 363 -10.92 -4.42 -9.36
C SER A 363 -10.54 -3.15 -8.59
N LEU A 364 -9.80 -3.30 -7.48
CA LEU A 364 -9.17 -2.17 -6.79
C LEU A 364 -8.30 -1.31 -7.72
N LEU A 365 -7.65 -1.94 -8.70
CA LEU A 365 -6.82 -1.24 -9.68
C LEU A 365 -7.66 -0.38 -10.63
N ASP A 366 -8.80 -0.89 -11.09
CA ASP A 366 -9.74 -0.13 -11.92
C ASP A 366 -10.29 1.08 -11.17
N LEU A 367 -10.63 0.90 -9.89
CA LEU A 367 -11.11 1.97 -9.02
C LEU A 367 -10.09 3.13 -8.94
N VAL A 368 -8.84 2.82 -8.61
CA VAL A 368 -7.77 3.82 -8.49
C VAL A 368 -7.54 4.52 -9.84
N TRP A 369 -7.48 3.76 -10.94
CA TRP A 369 -7.29 4.32 -12.27
C TRP A 369 -8.41 5.27 -12.67
N GLU A 370 -9.67 4.83 -12.59
CA GLU A 370 -10.83 5.63 -12.98
C GLU A 370 -10.94 6.90 -12.12
N HIS A 371 -10.76 6.77 -10.80
CA HIS A 371 -10.84 7.91 -9.90
C HIS A 371 -9.80 8.97 -10.23
N GLU A 372 -8.54 8.58 -10.37
CA GLU A 372 -7.45 9.54 -10.61
C GLU A 372 -7.53 10.18 -11.99
N ARG A 373 -7.97 9.43 -13.01
CA ARG A 373 -8.22 9.91 -14.36
C ARG A 373 -9.35 10.95 -14.39
N ASP A 374 -10.42 10.69 -13.65
CA ASP A 374 -11.63 11.52 -13.69
C ASP A 374 -11.60 12.68 -12.67
N ALA A 375 -10.56 12.76 -11.83
CA ALA A 375 -10.40 13.79 -10.80
C ALA A 375 -10.21 15.21 -11.35
N SER A 376 -9.54 15.36 -12.49
CA SER A 376 -9.24 16.67 -13.10
C SER A 376 -9.17 16.59 -14.62
N PRO A 377 -9.40 17.68 -15.36
CA PRO A 377 -9.10 17.74 -16.80
C PRO A 377 -7.63 17.37 -17.08
N LEU A 378 -7.39 16.61 -18.14
CA LEU A 378 -6.06 16.11 -18.52
C LEU A 378 -5.65 16.63 -19.92
N ALA A 379 -5.65 17.95 -20.07
CA ALA A 379 -5.50 18.61 -21.37
C ALA A 379 -4.05 18.92 -21.71
N SER A 380 -3.23 19.24 -20.71
CA SER A 380 -1.83 19.62 -20.89
C SER A 380 -0.85 18.47 -20.57
N PRO A 381 0.40 18.54 -21.05
CA PRO A 381 1.48 17.66 -20.59
C PRO A 381 1.66 17.68 -19.07
N GLU A 382 1.50 18.84 -18.44
CA GLU A 382 1.59 19.05 -16.99
C GLU A 382 0.47 18.29 -16.27
N ASP A 383 -0.77 18.37 -16.75
CA ASP A 383 -1.90 17.63 -16.17
C ASP A 383 -1.69 16.12 -16.24
N LYS A 384 -1.17 15.63 -17.39
CA LYS A 384 -0.84 14.22 -17.59
C LYS A 384 0.30 13.77 -16.68
N ALA A 385 1.34 14.61 -16.50
CA ALA A 385 2.40 14.36 -15.53
C ALA A 385 1.85 14.29 -14.10
N GLY A 386 0.89 15.16 -13.75
CA GLY A 386 0.17 15.14 -12.48
C GLY A 386 -0.59 13.82 -12.24
N LEU A 387 -1.35 13.33 -13.23
CA LEU A 387 -1.99 12.02 -13.15
C LEU A 387 -0.97 10.91 -12.89
N LYS A 388 0.13 10.89 -13.66
CA LYS A 388 1.18 9.89 -13.50
C LYS A 388 1.78 9.91 -12.09
N ALA A 389 2.00 11.10 -11.52
CA ALA A 389 2.53 11.25 -10.17
C ALA A 389 1.59 10.66 -9.11
N ARG A 390 0.28 10.97 -9.17
CA ARG A 390 -0.72 10.42 -8.24
C ARG A 390 -0.85 8.91 -8.34
N LEU A 391 -0.83 8.35 -9.56
CA LEU A 391 -0.85 6.90 -9.76
C LEU A 391 0.39 6.22 -9.16
N ILE A 392 1.57 6.84 -9.30
CA ILE A 392 2.80 6.34 -8.69
C ILE A 392 2.71 6.39 -7.17
N GLU A 393 2.20 7.48 -6.59
CA GLU A 393 2.02 7.64 -5.14
C GLU A 393 1.20 6.49 -4.53
N HIS A 394 0.06 6.15 -5.13
CA HIS A 394 -0.76 5.00 -4.72
C HIS A 394 0.03 3.68 -4.77
N THR A 395 0.90 3.51 -5.77
CA THR A 395 1.72 2.28 -5.87
C THR A 395 2.81 2.23 -4.80
N GLU A 396 3.41 3.36 -4.45
CA GLU A 396 4.46 3.40 -3.42
C GLU A 396 3.91 3.11 -2.01
N ALA A 397 2.62 3.39 -1.78
CA ALA A 397 1.95 3.02 -0.53
C ALA A 397 1.86 1.49 -0.30
N ILE A 398 1.95 0.68 -1.36
CA ILE A 398 1.87 -0.79 -1.27
C ILE A 398 3.17 -1.34 -0.66
N GLN A 399 3.04 -2.04 0.47
CA GLN A 399 4.18 -2.60 1.19
C GLN A 399 4.76 -3.85 0.52
N HIS A 400 3.92 -4.70 -0.06
CA HIS A 400 4.38 -5.94 -0.69
C HIS A 400 5.10 -5.65 -2.03
N PRO A 401 6.39 -6.01 -2.18
CA PRO A 401 7.22 -5.56 -3.31
C PRO A 401 6.70 -6.05 -4.67
N ASP A 402 6.33 -7.33 -4.79
CA ASP A 402 5.84 -7.88 -6.07
C ASP A 402 4.51 -7.26 -6.48
N ILE A 403 3.57 -7.11 -5.55
CA ILE A 403 2.27 -6.48 -5.80
C ILE A 403 2.47 -5.03 -6.22
N ARG A 404 3.33 -4.28 -5.52
CA ARG A 404 3.70 -2.92 -5.90
C ARG A 404 4.22 -2.85 -7.32
N SER A 405 5.17 -3.71 -7.70
CA SER A 405 5.73 -3.74 -9.05
C SER A 405 4.68 -4.08 -10.11
N LEU A 406 3.77 -5.01 -9.82
CA LEU A 406 2.67 -5.39 -10.72
C LEU A 406 1.63 -4.28 -10.87
N TYR A 407 1.19 -3.67 -9.77
CA TYR A 407 0.28 -2.51 -9.77
C TYR A 407 0.87 -1.35 -10.55
N ARG A 408 2.14 -1.02 -10.30
CA ARG A 408 2.84 0.06 -11.00
C ARG A 408 2.89 -0.21 -12.49
N ARG A 409 3.26 -1.43 -12.91
CA ARG A 409 3.32 -1.79 -14.32
C ARG A 409 1.96 -1.62 -15.00
N GLU A 410 0.90 -2.15 -14.40
CA GLU A 410 -0.45 -2.13 -14.96
C GLU A 410 -1.04 -0.71 -15.02
N LEU A 411 -0.90 0.09 -13.96
CA LEU A 411 -1.35 1.48 -13.97
C LEU A 411 -0.57 2.34 -14.97
N LEU A 412 0.74 2.12 -15.13
CA LEU A 412 1.55 2.84 -16.11
C LEU A 412 1.25 2.41 -17.55
N ASP A 413 0.87 1.15 -17.80
CA ASP A 413 0.44 0.69 -19.12
C ASP A 413 -0.89 1.35 -19.54
N ARG A 414 -1.86 1.39 -18.61
CA ARG A 414 -3.11 2.14 -18.79
C ARG A 414 -2.87 3.63 -19.02
N TYR A 415 -1.99 4.23 -18.21
CA TYR A 415 -1.56 5.61 -18.41
C TYR A 415 -0.94 5.83 -19.79
N GLY A 416 -0.04 4.94 -20.24
CA GLY A 416 0.59 5.02 -21.55
C GLY A 416 -0.43 4.98 -22.69
N THR A 417 -1.35 4.02 -22.63
CA THR A 417 -2.44 3.86 -23.60
C THR A 417 -3.36 5.08 -23.64
N PHE A 418 -3.67 5.67 -22.49
CA PHE A 418 -4.50 6.87 -22.39
C PHE A 418 -3.77 8.14 -22.87
N ALA A 419 -2.54 8.36 -22.41
CA ALA A 419 -1.79 9.57 -22.69
C ALA A 419 -1.27 9.62 -24.13
N TYR A 420 -0.97 8.45 -24.70
CA TYR A 420 -0.40 8.23 -26.03
C TYR A 420 -1.16 7.11 -26.75
N PRO A 421 -2.42 7.33 -27.18
CA PRO A 421 -3.18 6.31 -27.88
C PRO A 421 -2.39 5.84 -29.12
N PRO A 422 -2.30 4.51 -29.36
CA PRO A 422 -1.57 3.98 -30.48
C PRO A 422 -2.11 4.62 -31.76
N ARG A 423 -1.22 5.26 -32.53
CA ARG A 423 -1.58 5.79 -33.85
C ARG A 423 -1.96 4.61 -34.71
N ASP A 424 -3.20 4.56 -35.18
CA ASP A 424 -3.64 3.59 -36.18
C ASP A 424 -2.71 3.71 -37.39
N PHE A 425 -1.80 2.75 -37.51
CA PHE A 425 -1.13 2.50 -38.78
C PHE A 425 -2.19 1.91 -39.69
N GLN A 426 -3.01 2.77 -40.32
CA GLN A 426 -3.81 2.37 -41.48
C GLN A 426 -2.85 1.70 -42.45
N LYS A 427 -2.95 0.37 -42.58
CA LYS A 427 -2.43 -0.35 -43.73
C LYS A 427 -3.12 0.27 -44.94
N ARG A 428 -2.46 1.25 -45.58
CA ARG A 428 -2.82 1.66 -46.94
C ARG A 428 -2.92 0.37 -47.74
N GLY A 429 -4.10 0.14 -48.29
CA GLY A 429 -4.51 -1.11 -48.91
C GLY A 429 -3.47 -1.66 -49.87
N GLU A 430 -3.48 -2.98 -50.00
CA GLU A 430 -2.71 -3.74 -50.97
C GLU A 430 -2.69 -3.01 -52.32
N PHE A 431 -1.48 -2.73 -52.78
CA PHE A 431 -1.22 -2.18 -54.11
C PHE A 431 -1.59 -3.26 -55.13
N GLN A 432 -2.86 -3.33 -55.54
CA GLN A 432 -3.28 -4.14 -56.68
C GLN A 432 -2.60 -3.58 -57.93
N LYS A 433 -1.68 -4.36 -58.49
CA LYS A 433 -1.10 -4.14 -59.82
C LYS A 433 -2.21 -4.26 -60.87
N GLY A 434 -2.64 -3.14 -61.44
CA GLY A 434 -3.56 -3.12 -62.57
C GLY A 434 -3.56 -1.79 -63.33
N GLY A 435 -2.98 -1.80 -64.53
CA GLY A 435 -3.44 -1.07 -65.73
C GLY A 435 -3.62 0.46 -65.72
N PHE A 436 -2.61 1.15 -66.26
CA PHE A 436 -2.65 2.39 -67.06
C PHE A 436 -4.00 3.05 -67.46
N ARG A 437 -4.16 4.35 -67.13
CA ARG A 437 -4.36 5.52 -68.05
C ARG A 437 -5.18 6.62 -67.34
N GLY A 438 -4.69 7.87 -67.35
CA GLY A 438 -5.53 9.03 -67.00
C GLY A 438 -4.76 10.23 -66.46
N ASN A 439 -4.46 11.15 -67.36
CA ASN A 439 -3.83 12.46 -67.16
C ASN A 439 -4.51 13.31 -66.05
N ARG A 440 -3.77 13.74 -65.02
CA ARG A 440 -4.13 14.87 -64.14
C ARG A 440 -2.87 15.65 -63.73
N PRO A 441 -2.92 17.00 -63.66
CA PRO A 441 -1.73 17.82 -63.43
C PRO A 441 -1.27 17.74 -61.97
N PHE A 442 0.05 17.73 -61.79
CA PHE A 442 0.78 17.74 -60.54
C PHE A 442 0.47 19.00 -59.71
N ASP A 443 -0.08 18.82 -58.51
CA ASP A 443 -0.08 19.84 -57.46
C ASP A 443 1.30 19.86 -56.79
N ARG A 444 1.93 21.04 -56.76
CA ARG A 444 3.38 21.21 -56.52
C ARG A 444 3.74 21.55 -55.07
N ASN A 445 2.80 21.48 -54.11
CA ASN A 445 3.03 21.89 -52.72
C ASN A 445 2.53 20.88 -51.67
N ALA A 446 3.00 19.63 -51.71
CA ALA A 446 2.87 18.70 -50.60
C ALA A 446 4.25 18.45 -49.97
N PRO A 447 4.45 18.63 -48.64
CA PRO A 447 5.72 18.33 -48.00
C PRO A 447 6.00 16.84 -48.12
N GLN A 448 7.05 16.48 -48.84
CA GLN A 448 7.45 15.09 -49.01
C GLN A 448 7.90 14.53 -47.66
N ARG A 449 7.21 13.48 -47.20
CA ARG A 449 7.67 12.67 -46.04
C ARG A 449 9.05 12.13 -46.36
N THR A 450 10.01 12.43 -45.49
CA THR A 450 11.39 11.94 -45.58
C THR A 450 11.37 10.42 -45.74
N PRO A 451 11.99 9.86 -46.80
CA PRO A 451 11.96 8.43 -47.07
C PRO A 451 12.50 7.61 -45.88
N PRO A 452 12.08 6.35 -45.71
CA PRO A 452 12.51 5.48 -44.60
C PRO A 452 14.02 5.32 -44.49
N HIS A 453 14.74 5.38 -45.61
CA HIS A 453 16.20 5.34 -45.63
C HIS A 453 16.84 6.61 -45.04
N VAL A 454 16.16 7.76 -45.09
CA VAL A 454 16.60 9.03 -44.47
C VAL A 454 16.31 9.01 -42.97
N THR A 455 15.19 8.45 -42.52
CA THR A 455 14.88 8.29 -41.08
C THR A 455 15.76 7.22 -40.43
N GLN A 456 16.10 6.16 -41.17
CA GLN A 456 17.03 5.12 -40.73
C GLN A 456 18.49 5.61 -40.79
N ARG A 457 18.86 6.46 -41.77
CA ARG A 457 20.12 7.20 -41.75
C ARG A 457 20.17 8.22 -40.63
N LEU A 458 19.09 8.92 -40.31
CA LEU A 458 19.02 9.87 -39.19
C LEU A 458 19.11 9.15 -37.85
N ARG A 459 18.42 8.02 -37.66
CA ARG A 459 18.58 7.19 -36.45
C ARG A 459 19.97 6.59 -36.33
N ARG A 460 20.52 6.04 -37.42
CA ARG A 460 21.92 5.57 -37.48
C ARG A 460 22.91 6.73 -37.32
N ALA A 461 22.59 7.94 -37.77
CA ALA A 461 23.42 9.13 -37.60
C ALA A 461 23.30 9.69 -36.18
N THR A 462 22.18 9.55 -35.47
CA THR A 462 22.05 10.00 -34.07
C THR A 462 22.67 9.01 -33.10
N THR A 463 22.52 7.70 -33.31
CA THR A 463 23.21 6.67 -32.49
C THR A 463 24.66 6.51 -32.89
N GLY A 464 24.98 6.71 -34.18
CA GLY A 464 26.34 6.75 -34.72
C GLY A 464 27.07 7.98 -34.23
N ALA A 465 26.55 9.19 -34.40
CA ALA A 465 27.22 10.41 -33.94
C ALA A 465 27.40 10.48 -32.41
N PHE A 466 26.45 9.95 -31.61
CA PHE A 466 26.66 9.85 -30.16
C PHE A 466 27.75 8.84 -29.81
N ARG A 467 27.77 7.69 -30.49
CA ARG A 467 28.81 6.67 -30.32
C ARG A 467 30.17 7.19 -30.80
N ASP A 468 30.24 7.89 -31.91
CA ASP A 468 31.44 8.49 -32.48
C ASP A 468 31.97 9.59 -31.56
N MET A 469 31.08 10.44 -31.01
CA MET A 469 31.42 11.46 -30.02
C MET A 469 31.93 10.85 -28.71
N LEU A 470 31.29 9.78 -28.21
CA LEU A 470 31.74 9.06 -27.02
C LEU A 470 33.06 8.32 -27.27
N THR A 471 33.26 7.78 -28.48
CA THR A 471 34.51 7.13 -28.89
C THR A 471 35.65 8.14 -28.90
N SER A 472 35.45 9.30 -29.53
CA SER A 472 36.45 10.37 -29.51
C SER A 472 36.73 10.89 -28.10
N ALA A 473 35.69 11.02 -27.26
CA ALA A 473 35.85 11.44 -25.87
C ALA A 473 36.69 10.43 -25.07
N VAL A 474 36.37 9.14 -25.14
CA VAL A 474 37.10 8.08 -24.43
C VAL A 474 38.56 8.00 -24.87
N LEU A 475 38.85 8.07 -26.17
CA LEU A 475 40.22 8.03 -26.68
C LEU A 475 41.07 9.23 -26.21
N ASN A 476 40.49 10.43 -26.22
CA ASN A 476 41.17 11.64 -25.74
C ASN A 476 41.30 11.65 -24.19
N GLY A 477 40.31 11.11 -23.47
CA GLY A 477 40.37 10.94 -22.02
C GLY A 477 41.46 9.95 -21.59
N LEU A 478 41.60 8.83 -22.30
CA LEU A 478 42.68 7.86 -22.08
C LEU A 478 44.07 8.44 -22.37
N ALA A 479 44.20 9.29 -23.39
CA ALA A 479 45.44 10.02 -23.66
C ALA A 479 45.81 10.98 -22.52
N ARG A 480 44.80 11.58 -21.86
CA ARG A 480 44.98 12.48 -20.70
C ARG A 480 45.22 11.73 -19.38
N HIS A 481 44.74 10.49 -19.28
CA HIS A 481 44.91 9.61 -18.12
C HIS A 481 45.56 8.27 -18.50
N PRO A 482 46.87 8.25 -18.87
CA PRO A 482 47.52 7.05 -19.41
C PRO A 482 47.51 5.83 -18.47
N GLY A 483 47.47 6.06 -17.14
CA GLY A 483 47.40 4.98 -16.14
C GLY A 483 46.12 4.12 -16.21
N GLU A 484 45.05 4.60 -16.84
CA GLU A 484 43.82 3.81 -17.03
C GLU A 484 43.85 2.98 -18.33
N ILE A 485 44.82 3.19 -19.23
CA ILE A 485 44.90 2.49 -20.53
C ILE A 485 45.05 0.98 -20.32
N HIS A 486 45.97 0.55 -19.45
CA HIS A 486 46.21 -0.87 -19.16
C HIS A 486 44.99 -1.56 -18.53
N ARG A 487 44.23 -0.83 -17.70
CA ARG A 487 43.00 -1.33 -17.07
C ARG A 487 41.92 -1.69 -18.09
N HIS A 488 41.92 -1.02 -19.24
CA HIS A 488 40.89 -1.14 -20.27
C HIS A 488 41.39 -1.76 -21.59
N ALA A 489 42.63 -2.26 -21.65
CA ALA A 489 43.28 -2.72 -22.88
C ALA A 489 42.46 -3.78 -23.65
N ASP A 490 41.98 -4.83 -22.96
CA ASP A 490 41.20 -5.90 -23.59
C ASP A 490 39.87 -5.39 -24.18
N ALA A 491 39.23 -4.44 -23.49
CA ALA A 491 38.00 -3.81 -23.95
C ALA A 491 38.23 -2.95 -25.21
N LEU A 492 39.32 -2.18 -25.23
CA LEU A 492 39.68 -1.31 -26.35
C LEU A 492 40.08 -2.12 -27.59
N LEU A 493 40.80 -3.23 -27.41
CA LEU A 493 41.13 -4.17 -28.48
C LEU A 493 39.88 -4.84 -29.07
N GLY A 494 38.88 -5.13 -28.24
CA GLY A 494 37.58 -5.61 -28.70
C GLY A 494 36.84 -4.59 -29.56
N LEU A 495 36.90 -3.32 -29.20
CA LEU A 495 36.21 -2.23 -29.92
C LEU A 495 36.83 -1.95 -31.29
N SER A 496 38.14 -2.13 -31.45
CA SER A 496 38.85 -1.87 -32.72
C SER A 496 38.68 -2.97 -33.78
N THR A 497 38.03 -4.09 -33.44
CA THR A 497 37.77 -5.18 -34.38
C THR A 497 36.87 -4.72 -35.53
N GLY A 498 37.47 -4.53 -36.71
CA GLY A 498 36.77 -4.16 -37.94
C GLY A 498 36.81 -2.67 -38.33
N ASP A 499 37.50 -1.81 -37.57
CA ASP A 499 37.74 -0.40 -37.95
C ASP A 499 39.26 -0.08 -37.89
N ALA A 500 39.86 0.09 -39.07
CA ALA A 500 41.31 0.31 -39.21
C ALA A 500 41.79 1.62 -38.58
N LYS A 501 40.96 2.68 -38.56
CA LYS A 501 41.33 3.96 -37.95
C LYS A 501 41.27 3.88 -36.43
N LEU A 502 40.26 3.20 -35.91
CA LEU A 502 40.12 2.98 -34.47
C LEU A 502 41.21 2.05 -33.94
N ALA A 503 41.59 1.01 -34.70
CA ALA A 503 42.72 0.14 -34.38
C ALA A 503 44.04 0.90 -34.31
N GLN A 504 44.27 1.85 -35.22
CA GLN A 504 45.46 2.70 -35.19
C GLN A 504 45.51 3.58 -33.93
N ALA A 505 44.39 4.20 -33.55
CA ALA A 505 44.29 5.03 -32.35
C ALA A 505 44.46 4.20 -31.05
N VAL A 506 43.87 3.00 -30.99
CA VAL A 506 44.01 2.10 -29.83
C VAL A 506 45.44 1.58 -29.70
N ASN A 507 46.08 1.16 -30.79
CA ASN A 507 47.48 0.73 -30.77
C ASN A 507 48.40 1.87 -30.34
N PHE A 508 48.17 3.09 -30.85
CA PHE A 508 48.90 4.28 -30.41
C PHE A 508 48.79 4.52 -28.90
N LEU A 509 47.58 4.41 -28.32
CA LEU A 509 47.38 4.56 -26.87
C LEU A 509 48.12 3.46 -26.08
N LEU A 510 48.09 2.22 -26.56
CA LEU A 510 48.78 1.09 -25.91
C LEU A 510 50.31 1.23 -25.97
N ASP A 511 50.84 1.66 -27.11
CA ASP A 511 52.27 1.95 -27.30
C ASP A 511 52.70 3.14 -26.44
N HIS A 512 51.89 4.20 -26.37
CA HIS A 512 52.14 5.38 -25.55
C HIS A 512 52.15 5.07 -24.05
N ALA A 513 51.28 4.18 -23.59
CA ALA A 513 51.26 3.72 -22.20
C ALA A 513 52.57 2.97 -21.84
N GLN A 514 53.10 2.15 -22.77
CA GLN A 514 54.37 1.44 -22.57
C GLN A 514 55.60 2.38 -22.55
N GLU A 515 55.62 3.44 -23.36
CA GLU A 515 56.72 4.41 -23.39
C GLU A 515 56.78 5.30 -22.13
N LEU A 516 55.62 5.65 -21.56
CA LEU A 516 55.51 6.44 -20.33
C LEU A 516 56.01 5.67 -19.08
N GLU A 517 55.88 4.35 -19.06
CA GLU A 517 56.47 3.50 -18.00
C GLU A 517 58.01 3.40 -18.12
N ALA A 518 58.57 3.59 -19.31
CA ALA A 518 60.01 3.43 -19.59
C ALA A 518 60.84 4.73 -19.49
N SER A 519 60.24 5.89 -19.76
CA SER A 519 60.93 7.19 -19.76
C SER A 519 59.93 8.31 -19.43
N GLY A 520 59.97 8.83 -18.20
CA GLY A 520 58.97 9.75 -17.63
C GLY A 520 58.86 11.17 -18.24
N ASN A 521 58.97 11.33 -19.56
CA ASN A 521 58.67 12.57 -20.28
C ASN A 521 57.77 12.28 -21.51
N SER A 522 56.59 12.91 -21.58
CA SER A 522 55.71 12.86 -22.77
C SER A 522 56.31 13.64 -23.96
N PRO A 523 56.41 13.05 -25.17
CA PRO A 523 56.70 13.82 -26.37
C PRO A 523 55.50 14.69 -26.77
N ILE A 524 55.77 15.95 -27.16
CA ILE A 524 54.80 17.02 -27.45
C ILE A 524 53.93 16.77 -28.71
N SER A 525 54.04 15.61 -29.38
CA SER A 525 53.32 15.30 -30.63
C SER A 525 52.21 14.23 -30.47
N VAL A 526 51.39 14.35 -29.42
CA VAL A 526 50.35 13.37 -29.06
C VAL A 526 49.12 13.39 -29.99
N ASN A 527 48.96 14.41 -30.84
CA ASN A 527 47.66 14.74 -31.45
C ASN A 527 47.39 14.26 -32.89
N ASP A 528 48.36 13.66 -33.61
CA ASP A 528 48.16 13.39 -35.05
C ASP A 528 47.46 12.05 -35.36
N SER A 529 47.33 11.16 -34.36
CA SER A 529 46.73 9.82 -34.51
C SER A 529 45.38 9.64 -33.80
N LEU A 530 44.97 10.60 -32.96
CA LEU A 530 43.70 10.58 -32.24
C LEU A 530 42.63 11.41 -33.00
N PRO A 531 41.35 11.03 -32.94
CA PRO A 531 40.28 11.88 -33.46
C PRO A 531 40.22 13.21 -32.67
N PRO A 532 39.78 14.31 -33.30
CA PRO A 532 39.71 15.60 -32.64
C PRO A 532 38.85 15.52 -31.39
N ALA A 533 39.34 16.11 -30.30
CA ALA A 533 38.65 16.11 -29.02
C ALA A 533 37.27 16.78 -29.17
N PRO A 534 36.19 16.15 -28.66
CA PRO A 534 34.89 16.80 -28.56
C PRO A 534 34.95 17.92 -27.51
N ASP A 535 33.98 18.83 -27.58
CA ASP A 535 33.84 19.98 -26.67
C ASP A 535 34.07 19.59 -25.19
N ASN A 536 35.06 20.21 -24.54
CA ASN A 536 35.56 19.84 -23.21
C ASN A 536 34.45 19.91 -22.15
N THR A 537 33.45 20.75 -22.35
CA THR A 537 32.32 20.99 -21.44
C THR A 537 31.45 19.77 -21.15
N ARG A 538 31.54 18.69 -21.95
CA ARG A 538 30.58 17.57 -21.89
C ARG A 538 31.04 16.36 -21.08
N PHE A 539 32.32 16.25 -20.78
CA PHE A 539 32.90 15.11 -20.08
C PHE A 539 33.95 15.57 -19.07
N SER A 540 33.77 15.23 -17.80
CA SER A 540 34.65 15.60 -16.68
C SER A 540 36.12 15.22 -16.92
N PHE A 541 36.36 14.06 -17.55
CA PHE A 541 37.70 13.56 -17.90
C PHE A 541 38.38 14.30 -19.08
N LEU A 542 37.73 15.30 -19.69
CA LEU A 542 38.32 16.17 -20.71
C LEU A 542 38.58 17.61 -20.20
N MET A 543 38.10 17.95 -19.00
CA MET A 543 38.19 19.29 -18.42
C MET A 543 39.50 19.51 -17.65
N GLU A 544 39.95 20.78 -17.59
CA GLU A 544 40.99 21.24 -16.66
C GLU A 544 40.37 21.56 -15.30
N GLY A 545 40.07 20.49 -14.54
CA GLY A 545 39.46 20.52 -13.20
C GLY A 545 38.28 19.55 -13.12
N PRO A 546 38.46 18.37 -12.48
CA PRO A 546 37.93 18.08 -11.13
C PRO A 546 38.89 17.18 -10.32
N ASP A 547 38.43 16.57 -9.22
CA ASP A 547 39.16 15.53 -8.46
C ASP A 547 39.70 14.44 -9.44
N PRO A 548 41.03 14.19 -9.49
CA PRO A 548 41.63 13.22 -10.41
C PRO A 548 41.02 11.82 -10.33
N ASP A 549 40.46 11.45 -9.19
CA ASP A 549 39.82 10.16 -9.00
C ASP A 549 38.40 10.13 -9.60
N GLU A 550 37.64 11.24 -9.53
CA GLU A 550 36.33 11.34 -10.18
C GLU A 550 36.44 11.31 -11.71
N ALA A 551 37.45 11.98 -12.27
CA ALA A 551 37.73 11.92 -13.71
C ALA A 551 38.07 10.49 -14.19
N ARG A 552 38.81 9.71 -13.38
CA ARG A 552 39.13 8.31 -13.69
C ARG A 552 37.91 7.41 -13.61
N GLU A 553 37.04 7.61 -12.62
CA GLU A 553 35.79 6.85 -12.49
C GLU A 553 34.84 7.12 -13.66
N ASP A 554 34.65 8.39 -14.02
CA ASP A 554 33.79 8.78 -15.15
C ASP A 554 34.35 8.26 -16.49
N LEU A 555 35.67 8.23 -16.66
CA LEU A 555 36.34 7.66 -17.83
C LEU A 555 36.13 6.14 -17.91
N ALA A 556 36.31 5.43 -16.80
CA ALA A 556 36.08 3.98 -16.73
C ALA A 556 34.62 3.62 -17.06
N GLU A 557 33.67 4.46 -16.65
CA GLU A 557 32.25 4.28 -16.95
C GLU A 557 31.91 4.57 -18.42
N ALA A 558 32.52 5.60 -19.02
CA ALA A 558 32.41 5.87 -20.46
C ALA A 558 32.94 4.71 -21.32
N VAL A 559 34.04 4.06 -20.90
CA VAL A 559 34.57 2.84 -21.54
C VAL A 559 33.57 1.68 -21.43
N ALA A 560 32.99 1.44 -20.26
CA ALA A 560 32.00 0.38 -20.05
C ALA A 560 30.77 0.57 -20.96
N LEU A 561 30.39 1.82 -21.23
CA LEU A 561 29.27 2.12 -22.12
C LEU A 561 29.54 1.87 -23.58
N LEU A 562 30.76 2.19 -24.01
CA LEU A 562 31.16 2.10 -25.39
C LEU A 562 31.43 0.64 -25.79
N VAL A 563 31.97 -0.16 -24.88
CA VAL A 563 32.45 -1.53 -25.16
C VAL A 563 31.58 -2.62 -24.52
N GLU A 564 31.32 -2.54 -23.21
CA GLU A 564 30.68 -3.65 -22.49
C GLU A 564 29.19 -3.80 -22.85
N ARG A 565 28.48 -2.68 -23.04
CA ARG A 565 27.03 -2.71 -23.28
C ARG A 565 26.64 -3.41 -24.60
N PRO A 566 27.22 -3.09 -25.77
CA PRO A 566 26.90 -3.82 -27.01
C PRO A 566 27.29 -5.30 -26.95
N ALA A 567 28.40 -5.63 -26.30
CA ALA A 567 28.84 -7.01 -26.13
C ALA A 567 27.89 -7.83 -25.24
N LEU A 568 27.39 -7.23 -24.15
CA LEU A 568 26.38 -7.83 -23.27
C LEU A 568 25.05 -8.05 -24.00
N GLU A 569 24.62 -7.10 -24.83
CA GLU A 569 23.39 -7.27 -25.63
C GLU A 569 23.54 -8.40 -26.65
N ALA A 570 24.68 -8.52 -27.32
CA ALA A 570 24.98 -9.63 -28.22
C ALA A 570 25.03 -10.98 -27.46
N ALA A 571 25.64 -11.02 -26.27
CA ALA A 571 25.71 -12.22 -25.44
C ALA A 571 24.33 -12.66 -24.92
N ILE A 572 23.44 -11.73 -24.58
CA ILE A 572 22.06 -12.05 -24.19
C ILE A 572 21.30 -12.66 -25.36
N VAL A 573 21.45 -12.12 -26.57
CA VAL A 573 20.83 -12.68 -27.78
C VAL A 573 21.33 -14.09 -28.05
N GLU A 574 22.63 -14.32 -27.89
CA GLU A 574 23.24 -15.63 -28.10
C GLU A 574 22.83 -16.66 -27.03
N ALA A 575 22.81 -16.28 -25.75
CA ALA A 575 22.28 -17.13 -24.68
C ALA A 575 20.80 -17.46 -24.91
N THR A 576 20.02 -16.52 -25.45
CA THR A 576 18.60 -16.75 -25.79
C THR A 576 18.43 -17.76 -26.93
N ARG A 577 19.37 -17.81 -27.90
CA ARG A 577 19.35 -18.81 -28.98
C ARG A 577 19.72 -20.22 -28.50
N ARG A 578 20.58 -20.33 -27.49
CA ARG A 578 20.97 -21.64 -26.90
C ARG A 578 19.88 -22.27 -26.04
N PHE A 579 18.80 -21.54 -25.76
CA PHE A 579 17.70 -22.03 -24.93
C PHE A 579 17.03 -23.30 -25.49
N ASP A 580 17.03 -23.47 -26.81
CA ASP A 580 16.47 -24.67 -27.47
C ASP A 580 17.34 -25.93 -27.28
N SER A 581 18.62 -25.76 -26.92
CA SER A 581 19.60 -26.86 -26.79
C SER A 581 20.11 -27.10 -25.36
N ASP A 582 20.13 -26.07 -24.52
CA ASP A 582 20.56 -26.14 -23.11
C ASP A 582 19.72 -25.16 -22.26
N PRO A 583 18.51 -25.55 -21.84
CA PRO A 583 17.58 -24.64 -21.16
C PRO A 583 18.10 -24.16 -19.80
N GLU A 584 18.74 -25.03 -19.02
CA GLU A 584 19.20 -24.72 -17.67
C GLU A 584 20.47 -23.84 -17.70
N GLY A 585 21.45 -24.18 -18.55
CA GLY A 585 22.66 -23.38 -18.71
C GLY A 585 22.39 -22.02 -19.37
N ALA A 586 21.55 -21.98 -20.41
CA ALA A 586 21.16 -20.75 -21.09
C ALA A 586 20.37 -19.81 -20.18
N PHE A 587 19.49 -20.33 -19.32
CA PHE A 587 18.72 -19.51 -18.38
C PHE A 587 19.62 -18.88 -17.31
N ALA A 588 20.53 -19.67 -16.72
CA ALA A 588 21.49 -19.17 -15.73
C ALA A 588 22.45 -18.12 -16.33
N GLU A 589 22.94 -18.36 -17.55
CA GLU A 589 23.78 -17.41 -18.29
C GLU A 589 23.01 -16.12 -18.63
N GLN A 590 21.77 -16.24 -19.10
CA GLN A 590 20.90 -15.09 -19.41
C GLN A 590 20.59 -14.24 -18.17
N GLN A 591 20.32 -14.87 -17.02
CA GLN A 591 20.11 -14.14 -15.76
C GLN A 591 21.37 -13.38 -15.31
N ARG A 592 22.55 -14.00 -15.40
CA ARG A 592 23.83 -13.36 -15.08
C ARG A 592 24.09 -12.14 -15.97
N LEU A 593 23.89 -12.30 -17.28
CA LEU A 593 24.12 -11.23 -18.26
C LEU A 593 23.11 -10.08 -18.09
N ARG A 594 21.84 -10.38 -17.78
CA ARG A 594 20.82 -9.35 -17.48
C ARG A 594 21.12 -8.59 -16.20
N LYS A 595 21.58 -9.27 -15.15
CA LYS A 595 22.02 -8.61 -13.91
C LYS A 595 23.15 -7.63 -14.19
N ARG A 596 24.18 -8.06 -14.95
CA ARG A 596 25.30 -7.19 -15.34
C ARG A 596 24.87 -6.00 -16.19
N LYS A 597 23.92 -6.20 -17.12
CA LYS A 597 23.33 -5.10 -17.90
C LYS A 597 22.62 -4.08 -17.01
N LEU A 598 21.86 -4.55 -16.02
CA LEU A 598 21.11 -3.71 -15.09
C LEU A 598 22.04 -2.92 -14.15
N GLU A 599 23.17 -3.50 -13.75
CA GLU A 599 24.23 -2.78 -13.02
C GLU A 599 24.82 -1.65 -13.86
N ILE A 600 25.09 -1.87 -15.15
CA ILE A 600 25.57 -0.83 -16.08
C ILE A 600 24.49 0.25 -16.29
N ASP A 601 23.23 -0.14 -16.50
CA ASP A 601 22.11 0.79 -16.69
C ASP A 601 21.82 1.64 -15.43
N SER A 602 22.05 1.08 -14.23
CA SER A 602 21.92 1.80 -12.97
C SER A 602 23.03 2.84 -12.76
N ARG A 603 24.27 2.50 -13.11
CA ARG A 603 25.42 3.42 -13.03
C ARG A 603 25.26 4.56 -14.05
N LEU A 604 24.83 4.23 -15.27
CA LEU A 604 24.40 5.18 -16.30
C LEU A 604 23.37 6.20 -15.83
N GLY A 605 22.36 5.72 -15.09
CA GLY A 605 21.33 6.58 -14.52
C GLY A 605 21.89 7.55 -13.48
N GLN A 606 22.97 7.19 -12.78
CA GLN A 606 23.66 8.06 -11.83
C GLN A 606 24.49 9.12 -12.56
N MET A 607 25.20 8.77 -13.64
CA MET A 607 25.90 9.74 -14.49
C MET A 607 24.96 10.76 -15.12
N ALA A 608 23.83 10.32 -15.69
CA ALA A 608 22.87 11.22 -16.33
C ALA A 608 22.28 12.24 -15.34
N ARG A 609 22.15 11.86 -14.05
CA ARG A 609 21.72 12.74 -12.96
C ARG A 609 22.81 13.72 -12.53
N LYS A 610 24.08 13.26 -12.43
CA LYS A 610 25.24 14.15 -12.19
C LYS A 610 25.36 15.21 -13.30
N ARG A 611 25.21 14.80 -14.57
CA ARG A 611 25.25 15.70 -15.74
C ARG A 611 24.12 16.74 -15.75
N ALA A 612 22.90 16.32 -15.39
CA ALA A 612 21.77 17.24 -15.27
C ALA A 612 21.98 18.25 -14.12
N ALA A 613 22.65 17.86 -13.04
CA ALA A 613 23.01 18.74 -11.94
C ALA A 613 24.11 19.75 -12.32
N SER A 614 25.15 19.33 -13.07
CA SER A 614 26.20 20.24 -13.55
C SER A 614 25.67 21.25 -14.59
N GLN A 615 24.80 20.83 -15.52
CA GLN A 615 24.17 21.77 -16.47
C GLN A 615 23.25 22.79 -15.77
N ALA A 616 22.60 22.39 -14.66
CA ALA A 616 21.78 23.29 -13.85
C ALA A 616 22.61 24.30 -13.04
N LEU A 617 23.87 23.98 -12.70
CA LEU A 617 24.81 24.88 -12.04
C LEU A 617 25.40 25.90 -13.03
N GLU A 618 25.76 25.48 -14.24
CA GLU A 618 26.26 26.39 -15.29
C GLU A 618 25.20 27.41 -15.73
N THR A 619 23.92 27.01 -15.80
CA THR A 619 22.82 27.95 -16.11
C THR A 619 22.52 28.94 -14.98
N GLN A 620 22.82 28.59 -13.72
CA GLN A 620 22.69 29.50 -12.59
C GLN A 620 23.83 30.53 -12.50
N ASP A 621 25.05 30.15 -12.87
CA ASP A 621 26.19 31.07 -12.91
C ASP A 621 26.12 32.04 -14.11
N GLU A 622 25.54 31.63 -15.24
CA GLU A 622 25.27 32.54 -16.36
C GLU A 622 24.17 33.58 -16.05
N GLU A 623 23.12 33.22 -15.31
CA GLU A 623 22.07 34.16 -14.88
C GLU A 623 22.53 35.13 -13.77
N ALA A 624 23.53 34.74 -12.95
CA ALA A 624 24.10 35.60 -11.91
C ALA A 624 25.10 36.65 -12.45
N GLY A 625 25.59 36.49 -13.69
CA GLY A 625 26.56 37.38 -14.34
C GLY A 625 25.97 38.63 -14.99
N GLU A 626 24.64 38.72 -15.15
CA GLU A 626 23.95 39.85 -15.78
C GLU A 626 23.13 40.68 -14.77
N LEU A 627 23.81 41.42 -13.89
CA LEU A 627 23.21 42.56 -13.16
C LEU A 627 24.05 43.81 -13.38
N PRO A 628 23.50 44.91 -13.92
CA PRO A 628 24.25 46.14 -14.09
C PRO A 628 24.41 46.84 -12.73
N ALA A 629 25.65 47.23 -12.43
CA ALA A 629 25.98 48.06 -11.27
C ALA A 629 25.23 49.40 -11.33
N THR A 630 24.33 49.62 -10.36
CA THR A 630 23.75 50.95 -10.09
C THR A 630 24.25 51.47 -8.75
N GLU A 631 24.89 52.64 -8.84
CA GLU A 631 25.23 53.55 -7.76
C GLU A 631 23.99 53.96 -6.94
N GLN A 632 24.14 54.09 -5.62
CA GLN A 632 23.45 55.06 -4.75
C GLN A 632 23.99 54.87 -3.32
N GLU A 633 24.85 55.77 -2.86
CA GLU A 633 24.53 57.02 -2.13
C GLU A 633 24.16 56.78 -0.67
N THR A 634 24.98 57.44 0.16
CA THR A 634 24.96 57.55 1.61
C THR A 634 23.68 58.20 2.14
N ASP A 635 23.11 57.60 3.17
CA ASP A 635 22.73 58.28 4.43
C ASP A 635 22.66 57.26 5.58
#